data_AF-A0A4R5NAR5-F1
#
_entry.id   AF-A0A4R5NAR5-F1
#
_cell.length_a   1.000
_cell.length_b   1.000
_cell.length_c   1.000
_cell.angle_alpha   90.00
_cell.angle_beta   90.00
_cell.angle_gamma   90.00
#
_symmetry.space_group_name_H-M   'P 1'
#
loop_
_entity.id
_entity.type
_entity.pdbx_description
1 polymer ?
#
loop_
_entity_poly.entity_id
_entity_poly.type
_entity_poly.pdbx_seq_one_letter_code
_entity_poly.pdbx_strand_id
1 'polypeptide(L)'
;MNRRIHDLDWQIWTDTEFEKRVTELLCIDIDDATDLDFIELFDILQIIKAKKHSIKDECRVKAELNKKLSCKYHNMTVEEIRREFKYFFTYDNKDELKVDRYQFRFSFFKVFEEYNWHKIFKEYDLKNILENKLISLSDLLKTKYWGKKYPLVKELFLNEPENFQLLLSNFTDSKNNYVIPENISKIEFYKLAVCYVNGNSDFEPNLNYLKLMQNGLSGIEKFIDIDAILKLKIKKEIERQTNNFFYENKGYKQGLAVYGNIGDFNKENSNHEIKGYVDVDFLKQYSDIPTLLNSIQYLYNFFNDNGIWNLVSFPNIEELEISSILTLKSNRHYDTGSYFLAKQWIILNELRMAREVLKQEHHLEFEDMFNYFFSKYSERTFNLPWLPINFSRDESYGTKVSVMFIAEENIRKQWHSYSQYHEINRDLINLTNTPKIEELKSIVPNKYVYVDSREMIRIKNLLFSTQKNLLFSTQKNLGYIDENLYENTFIELIYKHKVSYSDFKTYQLSDINFLIKEEIISVRKNGEIFVTHNQKQMILICKFLWAYGVINYYNFPFVKAGDLSEEYHNLINTKIRQGYLKTESTLFSIPEVNYLNYLLNNSEYNNAKALRNKHDHSYIAEKDEENLEDYLYSLAVIFVYIIKINEEFHLKNLLEGKEGFWTQ
;
A
#
# COMPACT_ATOMS: atom_id res chain seq x y z
N MET A 1 40.02 -2.02 -10.24
CA MET A 1 38.90 -1.61 -11.11
C MET A 1 38.43 -0.25 -10.63
N ASN A 2 38.56 0.79 -11.45
CA ASN A 2 38.16 2.15 -11.08
C ASN A 2 36.67 2.32 -11.36
N ARG A 3 35.92 2.70 -10.33
CA ARG A 3 34.49 3.06 -10.39
C ARG A 3 34.27 4.13 -11.48
N ARG A 4 33.28 3.95 -12.36
CA ARG A 4 32.90 4.92 -13.40
C ARG A 4 31.77 5.84 -12.92
N ILE A 5 31.75 7.08 -13.40
CA ILE A 5 30.69 8.06 -13.09
C ILE A 5 29.47 7.80 -13.98
N HIS A 6 28.30 7.68 -13.37
CA HIS A 6 27.03 7.53 -14.08
C HIS A 6 25.99 8.57 -13.61
N ASP A 7 25.14 9.08 -14.50
CA ASP A 7 24.22 10.20 -14.16
C ASP A 7 23.09 9.85 -13.17
N LEU A 8 22.82 8.54 -13.04
CA LEU A 8 21.92 7.92 -12.06
C LEU A 8 22.66 7.24 -10.89
N ASP A 9 23.94 7.53 -10.66
CA ASP A 9 24.68 6.95 -9.54
C ASP A 9 23.98 7.22 -8.19
N TRP A 10 23.67 6.15 -7.47
CA TRP A 10 23.03 6.21 -6.14
C TRP A 10 24.03 6.47 -5.01
N GLN A 11 25.30 6.20 -5.27
CA GLN A 11 26.36 6.26 -4.29
C GLN A 11 27.06 7.62 -4.44
N ILE A 12 27.09 8.40 -3.36
CA ILE A 12 27.57 9.79 -3.38
C ILE A 12 29.06 9.79 -3.72
N TRP A 13 29.43 10.43 -4.83
CA TRP A 13 30.81 10.83 -5.08
C TRP A 13 31.10 12.04 -4.21
N THR A 14 32.26 12.13 -3.57
CA THR A 14 32.68 13.42 -3.01
C THR A 14 33.10 14.34 -4.16
N ASP A 15 32.99 15.66 -4.00
CA ASP A 15 33.43 16.62 -5.04
C ASP A 15 34.90 16.38 -5.43
N THR A 16 35.74 15.97 -4.48
CA THR A 16 37.16 15.66 -4.72
C THR A 16 37.36 14.38 -5.55
N GLU A 17 36.60 13.32 -5.27
CA GLU A 17 36.66 12.08 -6.07
C GLU A 17 36.12 12.30 -7.48
N PHE A 18 35.03 13.06 -7.60
CA PHE A 18 34.43 13.45 -8.87
C PHE A 18 35.44 14.24 -9.71
N GLU A 19 36.01 15.31 -9.16
CA GLU A 19 36.99 16.16 -9.84
C GLU A 19 38.23 15.39 -10.29
N LYS A 20 38.72 14.45 -9.47
CA LYS A 20 39.83 13.57 -9.81
C LYS A 20 39.51 12.69 -11.03
N ARG A 21 38.35 12.02 -11.02
CA ARG A 21 37.94 11.14 -12.13
C ARG A 21 37.70 11.91 -13.42
N VAL A 22 37.09 13.10 -13.34
CA VAL A 22 36.92 13.98 -14.50
C VAL A 22 38.28 14.36 -15.10
N THR A 23 39.24 14.73 -14.27
CA THR A 23 40.59 15.08 -14.71
C THR A 23 41.30 13.90 -15.38
N GLU A 24 41.21 12.70 -14.79
CA GLU A 24 41.78 11.47 -15.37
C GLU A 24 41.23 11.18 -16.78
N LEU A 25 39.91 11.27 -16.97
CA LEU A 25 39.27 11.03 -18.27
C LEU A 25 39.59 12.12 -19.31
N LEU A 26 39.73 13.37 -18.87
CA LEU A 26 40.13 14.46 -19.76
C LEU A 26 41.59 14.33 -20.23
N CYS A 27 42.46 13.64 -19.48
CA CYS A 27 43.83 13.36 -19.91
C CYS A 27 43.98 12.24 -20.96
N ILE A 28 42.95 11.41 -21.18
CA ILE A 28 43.00 10.32 -22.16
C ILE A 28 42.93 10.89 -23.58
N ASP A 29 43.87 10.55 -24.46
CA ASP A 29 43.81 11.00 -25.86
C ASP A 29 42.59 10.42 -26.59
N ILE A 30 42.05 11.18 -27.55
CA ILE A 30 40.80 10.82 -28.26
C ILE A 30 40.94 9.46 -28.96
N ASP A 31 42.12 9.17 -29.50
CA ASP A 31 42.41 7.93 -30.23
C ASP A 31 42.55 6.70 -29.30
N ASP A 32 42.84 6.93 -28.01
CA ASP A 32 42.98 5.88 -26.98
C ASP A 32 41.69 5.69 -26.15
N ALA A 33 40.72 6.59 -26.29
CA ALA A 33 39.48 6.57 -25.53
C ALA A 33 38.51 5.49 -26.03
N THR A 34 37.95 4.71 -25.11
CA THR A 34 36.95 3.68 -25.41
C THR A 34 35.54 4.29 -25.54
N ASP A 35 34.61 3.56 -26.17
CA ASP A 35 33.20 3.98 -26.27
C ASP A 35 32.55 4.21 -24.89
N LEU A 36 32.95 3.44 -23.88
CA LEU A 36 32.56 3.64 -22.48
C LEU A 36 33.09 4.95 -21.90
N ASP A 37 34.33 5.33 -22.22
CA ASP A 37 34.90 6.58 -21.75
C ASP A 37 34.14 7.77 -22.35
N PHE A 38 33.75 7.71 -23.62
CA PHE A 38 32.93 8.76 -24.24
C PHE A 38 31.53 8.88 -23.62
N ILE A 39 30.87 7.77 -23.28
CA ILE A 39 29.59 7.86 -22.56
C ILE A 39 29.79 8.39 -21.14
N GLU A 40 30.84 7.99 -20.42
CA GLU A 40 31.13 8.53 -19.08
C GLU A 40 31.38 10.05 -19.14
N LEU A 41 32.12 10.53 -20.14
CA LEU A 41 32.29 11.97 -20.41
C LEU A 41 30.94 12.68 -20.66
N PHE A 42 30.01 12.01 -21.35
CA PHE A 42 28.66 12.54 -21.56
C PHE A 42 27.87 12.64 -20.25
N ASP A 43 27.89 11.61 -19.42
CA ASP A 43 27.20 11.61 -18.12
C ASP A 43 27.79 12.67 -17.16
N ILE A 44 29.11 12.82 -17.14
CA ILE A 44 29.79 13.93 -16.43
C ILE A 44 29.25 15.28 -16.91
N LEU A 45 29.16 15.50 -18.23
CA LEU A 45 28.61 16.75 -18.77
C LEU A 45 27.17 16.99 -18.31
N GLN A 46 26.32 15.95 -18.26
CA GLN A 46 24.94 16.06 -17.76
C GLN A 46 24.89 16.37 -16.26
N ILE A 47 25.72 15.72 -15.44
CA ILE A 47 25.84 15.99 -13.99
C ILE A 47 26.22 17.45 -13.73
N ILE A 48 27.21 17.97 -14.48
CA ILE A 48 27.66 19.36 -14.35
C ILE A 48 26.56 20.31 -14.85
N LYS A 49 25.90 20.04 -15.99
CA LYS A 49 24.76 20.85 -16.50
C LYS A 49 23.62 20.91 -15.47
N ALA A 50 23.36 19.82 -14.77
CA ALA A 50 22.33 19.72 -13.74
C ALA A 50 22.77 20.30 -12.37
N LYS A 51 24.01 20.80 -12.24
CA LYS A 51 24.60 21.29 -10.98
C LYS A 51 24.54 20.27 -9.84
N LYS A 52 24.65 18.97 -10.16
CA LYS A 52 24.64 17.88 -9.18
C LYS A 52 25.98 17.76 -8.42
N HIS A 53 27.07 18.24 -9.01
CA HIS A 53 28.40 18.30 -8.40
C HIS A 53 29.10 19.62 -8.73
N SER A 54 29.96 20.08 -7.82
CA SER A 54 30.81 21.25 -8.04
C SER A 54 32.16 20.83 -8.61
N ILE A 55 32.67 21.59 -9.59
CA ILE A 55 34.00 21.36 -10.17
C ILE A 55 34.72 22.70 -10.40
N LYS A 56 36.03 22.74 -10.20
CA LYS A 56 36.82 23.95 -10.50
C LYS A 56 36.86 24.20 -12.00
N ASP A 57 36.90 25.47 -12.36
CA ASP A 57 36.94 25.93 -13.75
C ASP A 57 35.86 25.28 -14.63
N GLU A 58 34.62 25.19 -14.11
CA GLU A 58 33.46 24.55 -14.75
C GLU A 58 33.29 24.93 -16.23
N CYS A 59 33.48 26.21 -16.57
CA CYS A 59 33.40 26.69 -17.95
C CYS A 59 34.43 26.03 -18.86
N ARG A 60 35.68 25.90 -18.40
CA ARG A 60 36.78 25.26 -19.14
C ARG A 60 36.50 23.76 -19.29
N VAL A 61 36.15 23.09 -18.20
CA VAL A 61 35.84 21.66 -18.19
C VAL A 61 34.70 21.35 -19.17
N LYS A 62 33.60 22.12 -19.13
CA LYS A 62 32.49 21.96 -20.10
C LYS A 62 32.94 22.16 -21.53
N ALA A 63 33.79 23.14 -21.82
CA ALA A 63 34.28 23.36 -23.18
C ALA A 63 35.11 22.17 -23.68
N GLU A 64 35.95 21.60 -22.82
CA GLU A 64 36.80 20.45 -23.15
C GLU A 64 35.99 19.16 -23.35
N LEU A 65 35.01 18.90 -22.47
CA LEU A 65 34.05 17.82 -22.62
C LEU A 65 33.28 17.91 -23.94
N ASN A 66 32.70 19.09 -24.23
CA ASN A 66 31.97 19.32 -25.49
C ASN A 66 32.87 19.11 -26.72
N LYS A 67 34.14 19.53 -26.65
CA LYS A 67 35.09 19.32 -27.74
C LYS A 67 35.31 17.83 -28.02
N LYS A 68 35.64 17.05 -26.99
CA LYS A 68 35.86 15.59 -27.14
C LYS A 68 34.61 14.86 -27.62
N LEU A 69 33.46 15.16 -27.01
CA LEU A 69 32.18 14.54 -27.38
C LEU A 69 31.76 14.88 -28.82
N SER A 70 31.93 16.14 -29.25
CA SER A 70 31.66 16.54 -30.63
C SER A 70 32.58 15.85 -31.63
N CYS A 71 33.86 15.65 -31.31
CA CYS A 71 34.79 14.91 -32.17
C CYS A 71 34.31 13.47 -32.41
N LYS A 72 33.75 12.80 -31.40
CA LYS A 72 33.24 11.43 -31.51
C LYS A 72 31.85 11.36 -32.16
N TYR A 73 30.90 12.20 -31.72
CA TYR A 73 29.47 11.96 -31.98
C TYR A 73 28.84 12.83 -33.09
N HIS A 74 29.48 13.93 -33.52
CA HIS A 74 28.83 14.87 -34.46
C HIS A 74 28.74 14.34 -35.90
N ASN A 75 29.72 13.55 -36.34
CA ASN A 75 29.84 13.08 -37.72
C ASN A 75 29.74 11.54 -37.84
N MET A 76 29.06 10.88 -36.90
CA MET A 76 28.89 9.43 -36.98
C MET A 76 28.11 9.02 -38.23
N THR A 77 28.55 7.95 -38.85
CA THR A 77 27.85 7.26 -39.93
C THR A 77 26.82 6.28 -39.37
N VAL A 78 25.89 5.82 -40.22
CA VAL A 78 24.88 4.83 -39.83
C VAL A 78 25.52 3.53 -39.33
N GLU A 79 26.61 3.07 -39.97
CA GLU A 79 27.30 1.84 -39.55
C GLU A 79 28.00 1.98 -38.20
N GLU A 80 28.55 3.16 -37.89
CA GLU A 80 29.13 3.43 -36.58
C GLU A 80 28.04 3.44 -35.50
N ILE A 81 26.89 4.07 -35.76
CA ILE A 81 25.75 4.03 -34.83
C ILE A 81 25.28 2.59 -34.60
N ARG A 82 25.19 1.76 -35.66
CA ARG A 82 24.85 0.33 -35.51
C ARG A 82 25.88 -0.42 -34.68
N ARG A 83 27.18 -0.08 -34.81
CA ARG A 83 28.25 -0.67 -33.99
C ARG A 83 28.08 -0.30 -32.52
N GLU A 84 27.73 0.95 -32.20
CA GLU A 84 27.46 1.36 -30.82
C GLU A 84 26.26 0.60 -30.23
N PHE A 85 25.17 0.46 -30.99
CA PHE A 85 24.03 -0.39 -30.56
C PHE A 85 24.48 -1.81 -30.24
N LYS A 86 25.29 -2.43 -31.11
CA LYS A 86 25.85 -3.77 -30.81
C LYS A 86 26.73 -3.74 -29.57
N TYR A 87 27.57 -2.73 -29.40
CA TYR A 87 28.51 -2.64 -28.27
C TYR A 87 27.80 -2.54 -26.91
N PHE A 88 26.76 -1.71 -26.80
CA PHE A 88 26.03 -1.49 -25.54
C PHE A 88 24.94 -2.54 -25.26
N PHE A 89 24.36 -3.15 -26.31
CA PHE A 89 23.16 -3.96 -26.15
C PHE A 89 23.33 -5.46 -26.45
N THR A 90 24.41 -5.91 -27.08
CA THR A 90 24.65 -7.35 -27.26
C THR A 90 25.08 -8.01 -25.96
N TYR A 91 24.48 -9.15 -25.63
CA TYR A 91 24.78 -9.94 -24.44
C TYR A 91 25.72 -11.10 -24.80
N ASP A 92 26.98 -11.06 -24.33
CA ASP A 92 27.91 -12.19 -24.43
C ASP A 92 28.27 -12.68 -23.03
N ASN A 93 28.13 -13.97 -22.75
CA ASN A 93 28.22 -14.54 -21.41
C ASN A 93 29.66 -14.63 -20.84
N LYS A 94 30.72 -14.19 -21.54
CA LYS A 94 32.12 -14.55 -21.17
C LYS A 94 33.07 -13.52 -20.52
N ASP A 95 32.73 -12.24 -20.43
CA ASP A 95 33.62 -11.18 -19.90
C ASP A 95 33.29 -10.65 -18.46
N GLU A 96 34.25 -10.11 -17.70
CA GLU A 96 34.03 -9.47 -16.38
C GLU A 96 33.90 -7.93 -16.46
N LEU A 97 34.22 -7.31 -17.61
CA LEU A 97 34.04 -5.88 -17.95
C LEU A 97 32.55 -5.45 -18.13
N LYS A 98 31.61 -6.15 -17.49
CA LYS A 98 30.19 -6.21 -17.91
C LYS A 98 29.19 -5.38 -17.13
N VAL A 99 29.47 -5.06 -15.86
CA VAL A 99 28.51 -4.32 -15.01
C VAL A 99 28.38 -2.87 -15.49
N ASP A 100 29.46 -2.28 -15.99
CA ASP A 100 29.48 -0.88 -16.43
C ASP A 100 28.64 -0.63 -17.69
N ARG A 101 28.78 -1.46 -18.75
CA ARG A 101 28.09 -1.24 -20.05
C ARG A 101 26.57 -1.21 -19.93
N TYR A 102 26.00 -2.05 -19.07
CA TYR A 102 24.56 -2.13 -18.89
C TYR A 102 24.00 -0.84 -18.27
N GLN A 103 24.72 -0.25 -17.31
CA GLN A 103 24.31 0.98 -16.65
C GLN A 103 24.20 2.13 -17.66
N PHE A 104 25.17 2.22 -18.58
CA PHE A 104 25.26 3.28 -19.59
C PHE A 104 24.30 3.17 -20.80
N ARG A 105 23.46 2.12 -20.88
CA ARG A 105 22.51 1.95 -22.01
C ARG A 105 21.53 3.11 -22.15
N PHE A 106 21.09 3.67 -21.03
CA PHE A 106 20.17 4.81 -21.05
C PHE A 106 20.89 6.10 -21.46
N SER A 107 22.14 6.26 -21.02
CA SER A 107 23.02 7.36 -21.44
C SER A 107 23.27 7.34 -22.95
N PHE A 108 23.42 6.16 -23.56
CA PHE A 108 23.49 6.03 -25.02
C PHE A 108 22.26 6.59 -25.74
N PHE A 109 21.04 6.32 -25.26
CA PHE A 109 19.84 6.92 -25.85
C PHE A 109 19.79 8.44 -25.71
N LYS A 110 20.29 8.99 -24.60
CA LYS A 110 20.43 10.45 -24.44
C LYS A 110 21.43 11.05 -25.43
N VAL A 111 22.55 10.37 -25.71
CA VAL A 111 23.50 10.77 -26.76
C VAL A 111 22.81 10.78 -28.12
N PHE A 112 22.06 9.72 -28.44
CA PHE A 112 21.31 9.61 -29.69
C PHE A 112 20.34 10.79 -29.88
N GLU A 113 19.67 11.20 -28.81
CA GLU A 113 18.76 12.36 -28.78
C GLU A 113 19.51 13.70 -28.93
N GLU A 114 20.54 13.96 -28.11
CA GLU A 114 21.31 15.22 -28.12
C GLU A 114 21.93 15.51 -29.49
N TYR A 115 22.51 14.47 -30.13
CA TYR A 115 23.16 14.59 -31.43
C TYR A 115 22.21 14.38 -32.62
N ASN A 116 20.91 14.24 -32.38
CA ASN A 116 19.87 14.18 -33.40
C ASN A 116 20.11 13.11 -34.48
N TRP A 117 20.60 11.93 -34.10
CA TRP A 117 20.96 10.88 -35.05
C TRP A 117 19.79 10.33 -35.87
N HIS A 118 18.54 10.63 -35.49
CA HIS A 118 17.35 10.35 -36.31
C HIS A 118 17.38 10.99 -37.71
N LYS A 119 18.20 12.02 -37.92
CA LYS A 119 18.38 12.64 -39.23
C LYS A 119 19.07 11.72 -40.23
N ILE A 120 19.95 10.83 -39.77
CA ILE A 120 20.71 9.90 -40.61
C ILE A 120 20.27 8.44 -40.42
N PHE A 121 19.95 8.04 -39.20
CA PHE A 121 19.50 6.69 -38.84
C PHE A 121 17.98 6.59 -39.03
N LYS A 122 17.53 5.95 -40.10
CA LYS A 122 16.12 5.95 -40.53
C LYS A 122 15.32 4.79 -39.94
N GLU A 123 14.02 4.73 -40.23
CA GLU A 123 13.12 3.69 -39.72
C GLU A 123 13.58 2.26 -40.06
N TYR A 124 14.08 2.03 -41.28
CA TYR A 124 14.61 0.73 -41.67
C TYR A 124 15.79 0.29 -40.79
N ASP A 125 16.65 1.22 -40.39
CA ASP A 125 17.79 0.92 -39.52
C ASP A 125 17.32 0.54 -38.12
N LEU A 126 16.36 1.29 -37.56
CA LEU A 126 15.77 1.00 -36.25
C LEU A 126 15.04 -0.34 -36.25
N LYS A 127 14.28 -0.64 -37.32
CA LYS A 127 13.60 -1.92 -37.49
C LYS A 127 14.57 -3.09 -37.45
N ASN A 128 15.70 -2.98 -38.15
CA ASN A 128 16.74 -4.00 -38.16
C ASN A 128 17.36 -4.22 -36.76
N ILE A 129 17.57 -3.16 -35.97
CA ILE A 129 18.04 -3.28 -34.57
C ILE A 129 17.04 -4.04 -33.69
N LEU A 130 15.74 -3.77 -33.86
CA LEU A 130 14.66 -4.44 -33.14
C LEU A 130 14.49 -5.92 -33.55
N GLU A 131 14.54 -6.21 -34.85
CA GLU A 131 14.46 -7.59 -35.38
C GLU A 131 15.63 -8.46 -34.90
N ASN A 132 16.82 -7.88 -34.75
CA ASN A 132 17.99 -8.54 -34.14
C ASN A 132 17.91 -8.65 -32.61
N LYS A 133 16.81 -8.22 -31.98
CA LYS A 133 16.58 -8.25 -30.52
C LYS A 133 17.67 -7.54 -29.71
N LEU A 134 18.33 -6.55 -30.29
CA LEU A 134 19.33 -5.75 -29.57
C LEU A 134 18.62 -4.85 -28.55
N ILE A 135 17.50 -4.26 -28.93
CA ILE A 135 16.66 -3.45 -28.02
C ILE A 135 15.22 -3.94 -28.07
N SER A 136 14.46 -3.64 -27.03
CA SER A 136 13.02 -3.93 -26.98
C SER A 136 12.19 -2.66 -27.21
N LEU A 137 10.89 -2.82 -27.51
CA LEU A 137 9.96 -1.69 -27.53
C LEU A 137 9.94 -0.96 -26.18
N SER A 138 10.01 -1.70 -25.06
CA SER A 138 10.00 -1.13 -23.71
C SER A 138 11.17 -0.15 -23.48
N ASP A 139 12.33 -0.39 -24.11
CA ASP A 139 13.48 0.51 -24.04
C ASP A 139 13.24 1.83 -24.78
N LEU A 140 12.60 1.78 -25.94
CA LEU A 140 12.24 2.96 -26.74
C LEU A 140 11.21 3.84 -26.03
N LEU A 141 10.28 3.23 -25.29
CA LEU A 141 9.25 3.95 -24.56
C LEU A 141 9.77 4.64 -23.28
N LYS A 142 11.05 4.54 -22.91
CA LYS A 142 11.58 5.28 -21.75
C LYS A 142 11.69 6.79 -21.99
N THR A 143 11.56 7.25 -23.24
CA THR A 143 11.61 8.67 -23.60
C THR A 143 10.58 9.00 -24.67
N LYS A 144 10.14 10.27 -24.73
CA LYS A 144 9.24 10.76 -25.78
C LYS A 144 9.89 10.86 -27.18
N TYR A 145 11.21 10.77 -27.24
CA TYR A 145 11.98 11.04 -28.45
C TYR A 145 11.63 10.07 -29.57
N TRP A 146 11.65 8.76 -29.28
CA TRP A 146 11.44 7.72 -30.28
C TRP A 146 10.05 7.78 -30.90
N GLY A 147 8.99 7.87 -30.08
CA GLY A 147 7.61 7.98 -30.56
C GLY A 147 7.34 9.24 -31.38
N LYS A 148 8.07 10.33 -31.14
CA LYS A 148 7.96 11.58 -31.91
C LYS A 148 8.73 11.53 -33.24
N LYS A 149 9.86 10.82 -33.28
CA LYS A 149 10.78 10.83 -34.44
C LYS A 149 10.58 9.65 -35.39
N TYR A 150 10.04 8.54 -34.90
CA TYR A 150 9.86 7.31 -35.65
C TYR A 150 8.39 6.85 -35.57
N PRO A 151 7.56 7.15 -36.57
CA PRO A 151 6.20 6.58 -36.71
C PRO A 151 6.12 5.07 -36.47
N LEU A 152 7.16 4.32 -36.88
CA LEU A 152 7.33 2.89 -36.60
C LEU A 152 7.02 2.49 -35.14
N VAL A 153 7.33 3.34 -34.15
CA VAL A 153 7.10 3.02 -32.73
C VAL A 153 5.61 2.83 -32.43
N LYS A 154 4.73 3.63 -33.05
CA LYS A 154 3.28 3.44 -32.93
C LYS A 154 2.85 2.11 -33.52
N GLU A 155 3.34 1.77 -34.71
CA GLU A 155 3.01 0.52 -35.40
C GLU A 155 3.42 -0.68 -34.56
N LEU A 156 4.65 -0.68 -34.05
CA LEU A 156 5.16 -1.73 -33.16
C LEU A 156 4.31 -1.85 -31.89
N PHE A 157 3.93 -0.73 -31.28
CA PHE A 157 3.09 -0.73 -30.08
C PHE A 157 1.73 -1.38 -30.34
N LEU A 158 1.10 -1.10 -31.48
CA LEU A 158 -0.22 -1.64 -31.83
C LEU A 158 -0.18 -3.07 -32.41
N ASN A 159 1.00 -3.57 -32.81
CA ASN A 159 1.14 -4.85 -33.49
C ASN A 159 0.90 -6.06 -32.59
N GLU A 160 1.39 -6.01 -31.34
CA GLU A 160 1.30 -7.13 -30.40
C GLU A 160 0.33 -6.81 -29.26
N PRO A 161 -0.64 -7.71 -28.96
CA PRO A 161 -1.55 -7.52 -27.83
C PRO A 161 -0.84 -7.34 -26.49
N GLU A 162 0.30 -8.02 -26.29
CA GLU A 162 1.14 -7.93 -25.08
C GLU A 162 1.57 -6.48 -24.77
N ASN A 163 1.80 -5.65 -25.79
CA ASN A 163 2.27 -4.28 -25.60
C ASN A 163 1.24 -3.42 -24.86
N PHE A 164 -0.03 -3.84 -24.79
CA PHE A 164 -1.01 -3.19 -23.94
C PHE A 164 -0.60 -3.19 -22.46
N GLN A 165 0.16 -4.19 -22.01
CA GLN A 165 0.72 -4.25 -20.65
C GLN A 165 1.68 -3.09 -20.36
N LEU A 166 2.39 -2.57 -21.38
CA LEU A 166 3.27 -1.41 -21.23
C LEU A 166 2.46 -0.16 -20.86
N LEU A 167 1.28 0.03 -21.45
CA LEU A 167 0.36 1.09 -21.03
C LEU A 167 -0.14 0.85 -19.61
N LEU A 168 -0.60 -0.36 -19.29
CA LEU A 168 -1.17 -0.68 -17.98
C LEU A 168 -0.15 -0.51 -16.85
N SER A 169 1.12 -0.82 -17.09
CA SER A 169 2.19 -0.70 -16.10
C SER A 169 2.43 0.74 -15.60
N ASN A 170 2.05 1.76 -16.38
CA ASN A 170 2.09 3.17 -15.93
C ASN A 170 1.08 3.49 -14.82
N PHE A 171 0.09 2.63 -14.61
CA PHE A 171 -0.96 2.79 -13.61
C PHE A 171 -0.77 1.85 -12.39
N THR A 172 0.37 1.17 -12.32
CA THR A 172 0.73 0.27 -11.23
C THR A 172 1.91 0.83 -10.43
N ASP A 173 2.14 0.27 -9.24
CA ASP A 173 3.27 0.63 -8.38
C ASP A 173 4.63 0.20 -8.97
N SER A 174 4.65 -0.36 -10.20
CA SER A 174 5.87 -0.61 -10.92
C SER A 174 6.54 0.72 -11.22
N LYS A 175 7.79 0.93 -10.79
CA LYS A 175 8.55 2.19 -11.02
C LYS A 175 8.87 2.45 -12.51
N ASN A 176 8.22 1.73 -13.42
CA ASN A 176 8.39 1.82 -14.86
C ASN A 176 7.43 2.89 -15.40
N ASN A 177 7.98 4.00 -15.87
CA ASN A 177 7.21 5.05 -16.53
C ASN A 177 7.49 5.03 -18.03
N TYR A 178 6.61 4.40 -18.79
CA TYR A 178 6.67 4.36 -20.25
C TYR A 178 5.94 5.56 -20.86
N VAL A 179 6.59 6.22 -21.81
CA VAL A 179 6.01 7.29 -22.62
C VAL A 179 5.26 6.67 -23.79
N ILE A 180 3.94 6.67 -23.70
CA ILE A 180 3.06 6.11 -24.73
C ILE A 180 2.95 7.07 -25.92
N PRO A 181 3.01 6.58 -27.18
CA PRO A 181 2.91 7.45 -28.36
C PRO A 181 1.61 8.28 -28.41
N GLU A 182 1.74 9.60 -28.51
CA GLU A 182 0.61 10.56 -28.47
C GLU A 182 -0.32 10.46 -29.70
N ASN A 183 0.14 9.84 -30.78
CA ASN A 183 -0.59 9.69 -32.04
C ASN A 183 -1.50 8.46 -32.11
N ILE A 184 -1.69 7.73 -30.99
CA ILE A 184 -2.63 6.61 -30.88
C ILE A 184 -3.99 7.15 -30.43
N SER A 185 -5.03 6.89 -31.21
CA SER A 185 -6.41 7.28 -30.90
C SER A 185 -7.04 6.34 -29.87
N LYS A 186 -8.09 6.83 -29.18
CA LYS A 186 -8.90 6.01 -28.26
C LYS A 186 -9.46 4.74 -28.92
N ILE A 187 -9.83 4.83 -30.20
CA ILE A 187 -10.37 3.69 -30.97
C ILE A 187 -9.28 2.64 -31.20
N GLU A 188 -8.05 3.05 -31.51
CA GLU A 188 -6.91 2.14 -31.67
C GLU A 188 -6.57 1.47 -30.34
N PHE A 189 -6.58 2.20 -29.22
CA PHE A 189 -6.42 1.60 -27.89
C PHE A 189 -7.53 0.61 -27.55
N TYR A 190 -8.79 0.94 -27.86
CA TYR A 190 -9.91 0.04 -27.63
C TYR A 190 -9.76 -1.28 -28.40
N LYS A 191 -9.35 -1.20 -29.67
CA LYS A 191 -9.05 -2.40 -30.48
C LYS A 191 -7.92 -3.23 -29.87
N LEU A 192 -6.82 -2.58 -29.48
CA LEU A 192 -5.68 -3.25 -28.84
C LEU A 192 -6.10 -3.93 -27.52
N ALA A 193 -6.90 -3.26 -26.69
CA ALA A 193 -7.42 -3.82 -25.45
C ALA A 193 -8.33 -5.03 -25.69
N VAL A 194 -9.20 -4.99 -26.70
CA VAL A 194 -10.02 -6.14 -27.09
C VAL A 194 -9.15 -7.31 -27.56
N CYS A 195 -8.12 -7.05 -28.36
CA CYS A 195 -7.16 -8.07 -28.80
C CYS A 195 -6.40 -8.67 -27.60
N TYR A 196 -5.96 -7.83 -26.65
CA TYR A 196 -5.33 -8.28 -25.42
C TYR A 196 -6.24 -9.22 -24.63
N VAL A 197 -7.47 -8.79 -24.34
CA VAL A 197 -8.43 -9.57 -23.54
C VAL A 197 -8.85 -10.88 -24.21
N ASN A 198 -9.02 -10.90 -25.53
CA ASN A 198 -9.41 -12.12 -26.23
C ASN A 198 -8.25 -13.15 -26.27
N GLY A 199 -7.00 -12.71 -26.16
CA GLY A 199 -5.82 -13.55 -26.37
C GLY A 199 -5.74 -14.17 -27.77
N ASN A 200 -4.79 -15.08 -27.97
CA ASN A 200 -4.72 -15.98 -29.13
C ASN A 200 -3.99 -17.28 -28.73
N SER A 201 -3.74 -18.19 -29.68
CA SER A 201 -3.09 -19.48 -29.39
C SER A 201 -1.68 -19.36 -28.83
N ASP A 202 -0.96 -18.29 -29.17
CA ASP A 202 0.43 -18.05 -28.80
C ASP A 202 0.57 -17.01 -27.67
N PHE A 203 -0.55 -16.44 -27.21
CA PHE A 203 -0.58 -15.38 -26.22
C PHE A 203 -1.82 -15.49 -25.32
N GLU A 204 -1.59 -15.75 -24.03
CA GLU A 204 -2.62 -15.66 -22.99
C GLU A 204 -2.47 -14.35 -22.20
N PRO A 205 -3.53 -13.54 -22.05
CA PRO A 205 -3.43 -12.29 -21.31
C PRO A 205 -3.09 -12.54 -19.85
N ASN A 206 -2.23 -11.69 -19.30
CA ASN A 206 -1.82 -11.78 -17.91
C ASN A 206 -2.99 -11.46 -16.97
N LEU A 207 -3.34 -12.43 -16.12
CA LEU A 207 -4.46 -12.38 -15.18
C LEU A 207 -4.43 -11.14 -14.26
N ASN A 208 -3.25 -10.71 -13.83
CA ASN A 208 -3.13 -9.55 -12.94
C ASN A 208 -3.52 -8.26 -13.64
N TYR A 209 -3.09 -8.08 -14.88
CA TYR A 209 -3.49 -6.92 -15.69
C TYR A 209 -4.98 -6.96 -16.05
N LEU A 210 -5.56 -8.14 -16.29
CA LEU A 210 -7.01 -8.27 -16.46
C LEU A 210 -7.77 -7.82 -15.20
N LYS A 211 -7.34 -8.27 -14.01
CA LYS A 211 -7.92 -7.85 -12.72
C LYS A 211 -7.80 -6.34 -12.51
N LEU A 212 -6.67 -5.74 -12.88
CA LEU A 212 -6.48 -4.28 -12.86
C LEU A 212 -7.49 -3.56 -13.76
N MET A 213 -7.67 -4.05 -15.00
CA MET A 213 -8.66 -3.47 -15.92
C MET A 213 -10.10 -3.64 -15.40
N GLN A 214 -10.41 -4.75 -14.73
CA GLN A 214 -11.74 -5.01 -14.16
C GLN A 214 -12.08 -4.04 -13.03
N ASN A 215 -11.13 -3.79 -12.12
CA ASN A 215 -11.30 -2.88 -10.99
C ASN A 215 -11.34 -1.41 -11.43
N GLY A 216 -10.77 -1.10 -12.60
CA GLY A 216 -10.66 0.25 -13.12
C GLY A 216 -9.35 0.92 -12.70
N LEU A 217 -8.87 1.84 -13.53
CA LEU A 217 -7.58 2.49 -13.36
C LEU A 217 -7.77 3.99 -13.51
N SER A 218 -7.64 4.75 -12.41
CA SER A 218 -7.74 6.20 -12.45
C SER A 218 -6.72 6.79 -13.44
N GLY A 219 -7.19 7.60 -14.40
CA GLY A 219 -6.38 8.25 -15.42
C GLY A 219 -6.32 7.49 -16.75
N ILE A 220 -6.77 6.22 -16.81
CA ILE A 220 -6.75 5.43 -18.05
C ILE A 220 -7.76 5.93 -19.08
N GLU A 221 -8.80 6.65 -18.64
CA GLU A 221 -9.83 7.28 -19.49
C GLU A 221 -9.26 8.28 -20.50
N LYS A 222 -8.03 8.76 -20.28
CA LYS A 222 -7.28 9.56 -21.27
C LYS A 222 -6.93 8.75 -22.52
N PHE A 223 -6.71 7.45 -22.37
CA PHE A 223 -6.27 6.54 -23.43
C PHE A 223 -7.42 5.68 -23.97
N ILE A 224 -8.30 5.18 -23.10
CA ILE A 224 -9.37 4.25 -23.48
C ILE A 224 -10.57 4.38 -22.56
N ASP A 225 -11.77 4.35 -23.15
CA ASP A 225 -13.01 4.24 -22.41
C ASP A 225 -13.39 2.74 -22.29
N ILE A 226 -13.23 2.18 -21.09
CA ILE A 226 -13.57 0.77 -20.81
C ILE A 226 -15.08 0.66 -20.56
N ASP A 227 -15.83 0.46 -21.64
CA ASP A 227 -17.28 0.32 -21.61
C ASP A 227 -17.77 -1.00 -21.00
N ALA A 228 -19.10 -1.13 -20.83
CA ALA A 228 -19.72 -2.31 -20.25
C ALA A 228 -19.42 -3.61 -21.05
N ILE A 229 -19.27 -3.52 -22.37
CA ILE A 229 -18.98 -4.68 -23.23
C ILE A 229 -17.56 -5.18 -22.97
N LEU A 230 -16.57 -4.28 -22.92
CA LEU A 230 -15.19 -4.64 -22.62
C LEU A 230 -15.07 -5.15 -21.17
N LYS A 231 -15.75 -4.52 -20.20
CA LYS A 231 -15.81 -5.03 -18.81
C LYS A 231 -16.35 -6.46 -18.73
N LEU A 232 -17.40 -6.78 -19.48
CA LEU A 232 -17.97 -8.12 -19.53
C LEU A 232 -16.98 -9.13 -20.12
N LYS A 233 -16.26 -8.77 -21.20
CA LYS A 233 -15.21 -9.61 -21.79
C LYS A 233 -14.09 -9.90 -20.80
N ILE A 234 -13.59 -8.88 -20.12
CA ILE A 234 -12.55 -9.01 -19.08
C ILE A 234 -13.02 -9.96 -17.98
N LYS A 235 -14.24 -9.76 -17.46
CA LYS A 235 -14.81 -10.62 -16.41
C LYS A 235 -14.84 -12.10 -16.84
N LYS A 236 -15.37 -12.40 -18.02
CA LYS A 236 -15.45 -13.77 -18.55
C LYS A 236 -14.07 -14.41 -18.72
N GLU A 237 -13.09 -13.64 -19.18
CA GLU A 237 -11.73 -14.15 -19.35
C GLU A 237 -11.03 -14.43 -18.01
N ILE A 238 -11.21 -13.56 -17.02
CA ILE A 238 -10.74 -13.81 -15.64
C ILE A 238 -11.35 -15.10 -15.08
N GLU A 239 -12.66 -15.29 -15.24
CA GLU A 239 -13.36 -16.50 -14.80
C GLU A 239 -12.82 -17.75 -15.50
N ARG A 240 -12.61 -17.69 -16.83
CA ARG A 240 -12.03 -18.79 -17.62
C ARG A 240 -10.64 -19.19 -17.11
N GLN A 241 -9.72 -18.24 -16.97
CA GLN A 241 -8.36 -18.50 -16.51
C GLN A 241 -8.33 -19.01 -15.06
N THR A 242 -9.16 -18.42 -14.20
CA THR A 242 -9.25 -18.82 -12.78
C THR A 242 -9.74 -20.27 -12.67
N ASN A 243 -10.79 -20.64 -13.41
CA ASN A 243 -11.32 -22.00 -13.40
C ASN A 243 -10.32 -23.03 -13.95
N ASN A 244 -9.62 -22.70 -15.05
CA ASN A 244 -8.57 -23.56 -15.59
C ASN A 244 -7.43 -23.77 -14.59
N PHE A 245 -6.97 -22.70 -13.93
CA PHE A 245 -5.91 -22.77 -12.91
C PHE A 245 -6.28 -23.73 -11.77
N PHE A 246 -7.51 -23.67 -11.27
CA PHE A 246 -7.99 -24.57 -10.20
C PHE A 246 -8.24 -26.00 -10.66
N TYR A 247 -8.56 -26.22 -11.94
CA TYR A 247 -8.71 -27.56 -12.50
C TYR A 247 -7.36 -28.28 -12.66
N GLU A 248 -6.33 -27.55 -13.10
CA GLU A 248 -5.00 -28.11 -13.41
C GLU A 248 -4.09 -28.24 -12.18
N ASN A 249 -4.27 -27.39 -11.16
CA ASN A 249 -3.36 -27.33 -10.01
C ASN A 249 -4.02 -27.83 -8.72
N LYS A 250 -3.25 -28.57 -7.91
CA LYS A 250 -3.60 -28.85 -6.51
C LYS A 250 -3.42 -27.55 -5.70
N GLY A 251 -4.51 -26.84 -5.46
CA GLY A 251 -4.51 -25.59 -4.71
C GLY A 251 -4.12 -25.77 -3.24
N TYR A 252 -3.71 -24.67 -2.60
CA TYR A 252 -3.56 -24.58 -1.15
C TYR A 252 -4.95 -24.50 -0.50
N LYS A 253 -5.25 -25.40 0.44
CA LYS A 253 -6.52 -25.39 1.18
C LYS A 253 -6.32 -24.73 2.54
N GLN A 254 -7.03 -23.63 2.76
CA GLN A 254 -7.12 -22.92 4.03
C GLN A 254 -8.51 -23.19 4.64
N GLY A 255 -8.57 -23.74 5.86
CA GLY A 255 -9.83 -23.87 6.59
C GLY A 255 -10.22 -22.55 7.26
N LEU A 256 -11.49 -22.17 7.18
CA LEU A 256 -12.10 -21.07 7.94
C LEU A 256 -13.32 -21.63 8.67
N ALA A 257 -13.45 -21.36 9.97
CA ALA A 257 -14.58 -21.85 10.77
C ALA A 257 -14.96 -20.86 11.87
N VAL A 258 -16.26 -20.72 12.12
CA VAL A 258 -16.80 -20.00 13.28
C VAL A 258 -17.46 -21.02 14.20
N TYR A 259 -17.06 -21.03 15.46
CA TYR A 259 -17.55 -21.97 16.46
C TYR A 259 -18.53 -21.30 17.42
N GLY A 260 -19.62 -21.98 17.74
CA GLY A 260 -20.59 -21.52 18.74
C GLY A 260 -20.29 -21.99 20.17
N ASN A 261 -19.34 -22.91 20.33
CA ASN A 261 -18.97 -23.51 21.61
C ASN A 261 -17.46 -23.41 21.84
N ILE A 262 -17.07 -23.01 23.05
CA ILE A 262 -15.67 -22.76 23.41
C ILE A 262 -14.82 -24.04 23.38
N GLY A 263 -15.41 -25.20 23.68
CA GLY A 263 -14.74 -26.49 23.64
C GLY A 263 -14.32 -26.88 22.23
N ASP A 264 -15.19 -26.64 21.23
CA ASP A 264 -14.85 -26.89 19.82
C ASP A 264 -13.85 -25.87 19.27
N PHE A 265 -14.00 -24.60 19.66
CA PHE A 265 -13.05 -23.55 19.31
C PHE A 265 -11.61 -23.88 19.76
N ASN A 266 -11.45 -24.38 20.99
CA ASN A 266 -10.15 -24.68 21.59
C ASN A 266 -9.49 -25.99 21.10
N LYS A 267 -10.17 -26.85 20.34
CA LYS A 267 -9.58 -28.10 19.83
C LYS A 267 -8.44 -27.78 18.84
N GLU A 268 -7.25 -28.34 19.05
CA GLU A 268 -6.17 -28.24 18.06
C GLU A 268 -6.57 -28.97 16.76
N ASN A 269 -6.65 -28.23 15.65
CA ASN A 269 -6.95 -28.79 14.34
C ASN A 269 -5.68 -28.85 13.49
N SER A 270 -5.46 -29.98 12.82
CA SER A 270 -4.22 -30.29 12.06
C SER A 270 -4.01 -29.50 10.76
N ASN A 271 -4.97 -28.67 10.34
CA ASN A 271 -5.01 -28.07 8.99
C ASN A 271 -5.03 -26.53 8.98
N HIS A 272 -4.15 -25.88 9.74
CA HIS A 272 -3.90 -24.42 9.66
C HIS A 272 -5.15 -23.55 9.73
N GLU A 273 -6.25 -24.00 10.34
CA GLU A 273 -7.55 -23.34 10.28
C GLU A 273 -7.56 -21.98 10.99
N ILE A 274 -8.13 -20.95 10.35
CA ILE A 274 -8.41 -19.66 10.98
C ILE A 274 -9.80 -19.74 11.61
N LYS A 275 -9.88 -19.42 12.90
CA LYS A 275 -11.07 -19.65 13.72
C LYS A 275 -11.70 -18.35 14.19
N GLY A 276 -13.03 -18.34 14.24
CA GLY A 276 -13.87 -17.38 14.92
C GLY A 276 -14.69 -18.03 16.02
N TYR A 277 -15.24 -17.22 16.92
CA TYR A 277 -16.03 -17.68 18.05
C TYR A 277 -17.18 -16.72 18.36
N VAL A 278 -18.35 -17.29 18.61
CA VAL A 278 -19.49 -16.58 19.20
C VAL A 278 -19.98 -17.40 20.38
N ASP A 279 -20.18 -16.76 21.52
CA ASP A 279 -20.77 -17.38 22.69
C ASP A 279 -22.28 -17.54 22.51
N VAL A 280 -22.68 -18.67 21.89
CA VAL A 280 -24.09 -18.96 21.60
C VAL A 280 -24.89 -19.17 22.88
N ASP A 281 -24.28 -19.74 23.91
CA ASP A 281 -24.95 -19.97 25.20
C ASP A 281 -25.25 -18.63 25.89
N PHE A 282 -24.33 -17.67 25.83
CA PHE A 282 -24.57 -16.29 26.26
C PHE A 282 -25.74 -15.64 25.49
N LEU A 283 -25.72 -15.71 24.16
CA LEU A 283 -26.78 -15.10 23.34
C LEU A 283 -28.16 -15.74 23.56
N LYS A 284 -28.21 -17.02 23.94
CA LYS A 284 -29.45 -17.69 24.36
C LYS A 284 -29.94 -17.24 25.73
N GLN A 285 -29.02 -17.03 26.66
CA GLN A 285 -29.35 -16.69 28.04
C GLN A 285 -29.89 -15.25 28.19
N TYR A 286 -29.33 -14.28 27.46
CA TYR A 286 -29.65 -12.86 27.61
C TYR A 286 -30.48 -12.35 26.44
N SER A 287 -31.56 -11.62 26.75
CA SER A 287 -32.47 -11.03 25.77
C SER A 287 -32.57 -9.51 25.87
N ASP A 288 -31.96 -8.90 26.88
CA ASP A 288 -32.01 -7.46 27.05
C ASP A 288 -30.99 -6.75 26.13
N ILE A 289 -31.49 -5.77 25.38
CA ILE A 289 -30.70 -5.07 24.36
C ILE A 289 -29.42 -4.42 24.89
N PRO A 290 -29.39 -3.78 26.09
CA PRO A 290 -28.14 -3.30 26.65
C PRO A 290 -27.11 -4.42 26.75
N THR A 291 -27.39 -5.51 27.48
CA THR A 291 -26.42 -6.60 27.68
C THR A 291 -25.97 -7.19 26.34
N LEU A 292 -26.89 -7.34 25.39
CA LEU A 292 -26.56 -7.80 24.04
C LEU A 292 -25.66 -6.81 23.28
N LEU A 293 -25.88 -5.49 23.38
CA LEU A 293 -25.00 -4.49 22.78
C LEU A 293 -23.57 -4.59 23.35
N ASN A 294 -23.38 -5.06 24.58
CA ASN A 294 -22.05 -5.24 25.20
C ASN A 294 -21.36 -6.37 24.49
N SER A 295 -22.10 -7.46 24.30
CA SER A 295 -21.54 -8.70 23.78
C SER A 295 -20.87 -8.50 22.42
N ILE A 296 -21.31 -7.49 21.66
CA ILE A 296 -20.87 -7.26 20.28
C ILE A 296 -19.43 -6.77 20.20
N GLN A 297 -18.97 -5.95 21.15
CA GLN A 297 -17.54 -5.60 21.20
C GLN A 297 -16.65 -6.79 21.58
N TYR A 298 -17.22 -7.83 22.20
CA TYR A 298 -16.52 -9.09 22.51
C TYR A 298 -16.75 -10.18 21.47
N LEU A 299 -17.40 -9.90 20.34
CA LEU A 299 -17.29 -10.77 19.17
C LEU A 299 -15.81 -10.97 18.89
N TYR A 300 -15.42 -12.22 18.75
CA TYR A 300 -14.03 -12.60 18.79
C TYR A 300 -13.23 -11.81 17.74
N ASN A 301 -12.26 -11.02 18.20
CA ASN A 301 -11.41 -10.22 17.33
C ASN A 301 -12.14 -9.11 16.54
N PHE A 302 -13.30 -8.59 16.97
CA PHE A 302 -13.97 -7.46 16.28
C PHE A 302 -13.14 -6.16 16.35
N PHE A 303 -12.51 -5.89 17.49
CA PHE A 303 -11.42 -4.92 17.65
C PHE A 303 -10.12 -5.64 17.99
N ASN A 304 -8.98 -5.08 17.58
CA ASN A 304 -7.69 -5.56 18.04
C ASN A 304 -7.34 -4.96 19.42
N ASP A 305 -6.22 -5.42 20.01
CA ASP A 305 -5.73 -4.97 21.32
C ASP A 305 -5.45 -3.46 21.41
N ASN A 306 -5.33 -2.77 20.26
CA ASN A 306 -5.16 -1.32 20.15
C ASN A 306 -6.52 -0.58 20.05
N GLY A 307 -7.65 -1.27 20.20
CA GLY A 307 -8.99 -0.71 20.04
C GLY A 307 -9.28 -0.20 18.62
N ILE A 308 -8.58 -0.72 17.61
CA ILE A 308 -8.80 -0.41 16.19
C ILE A 308 -9.63 -1.51 15.57
N TRP A 309 -10.60 -1.12 14.74
CA TRP A 309 -11.51 -2.05 14.09
C TRP A 309 -10.75 -3.09 13.31
N ASN A 310 -10.96 -4.36 13.64
CA ASN A 310 -10.14 -5.40 13.09
C ASN A 310 -10.48 -5.70 11.63
N LEU A 311 -11.62 -5.25 11.07
CA LEU A 311 -11.86 -5.41 9.63
C LEU A 311 -10.95 -4.56 8.73
N VAL A 312 -10.22 -3.59 9.30
CA VAL A 312 -9.23 -2.77 8.59
C VAL A 312 -8.06 -3.62 8.07
N SER A 313 -7.41 -3.23 6.98
CA SER A 313 -6.20 -3.91 6.50
C SER A 313 -4.97 -3.50 7.31
N PHE A 314 -4.17 -4.48 7.72
CA PHE A 314 -2.89 -4.26 8.39
C PHE A 314 -1.73 -4.92 7.61
N PRO A 315 -1.30 -4.32 6.48
CA PRO A 315 -0.45 -5.00 5.49
C PRO A 315 0.85 -5.58 6.06
N ASN A 316 1.43 -4.90 7.05
CA ASN A 316 2.69 -5.29 7.67
C ASN A 316 2.62 -6.62 8.44
N ILE A 317 1.44 -7.02 8.93
CA ILE A 317 1.26 -8.25 9.72
C ILE A 317 0.38 -9.30 9.02
N GLU A 318 -0.33 -8.94 7.95
CA GLU A 318 -1.36 -9.79 7.32
C GLU A 318 -0.91 -10.45 6.01
N GLU A 319 0.17 -9.99 5.41
CA GLU A 319 0.48 -10.36 4.04
C GLU A 319 1.44 -11.58 4.03
N LEU A 320 0.97 -12.74 3.53
CA LEU A 320 1.79 -13.95 3.36
C LEU A 320 2.98 -13.70 2.41
N GLU A 321 4.08 -14.43 2.61
CA GLU A 321 5.36 -14.23 1.90
C GLU A 321 5.27 -14.35 0.37
N ILE A 322 4.36 -15.18 -0.14
CA ILE A 322 4.26 -15.49 -1.58
C ILE A 322 3.16 -14.68 -2.28
N SER A 323 2.08 -14.30 -1.58
CA SER A 323 0.90 -13.67 -2.21
C SER A 323 1.12 -12.22 -2.65
N SER A 324 2.00 -11.50 -1.96
CA SER A 324 2.33 -10.09 -2.25
C SER A 324 3.19 -9.90 -3.49
N ILE A 325 4.07 -10.88 -3.79
CA ILE A 325 5.01 -10.82 -4.91
C ILE A 325 4.28 -11.09 -6.24
N LEU A 326 3.19 -11.87 -6.19
CA LEU A 326 2.44 -12.29 -7.37
C LEU A 326 1.32 -11.32 -7.78
N THR A 327 0.98 -10.32 -6.96
CA THR A 327 -0.18 -9.45 -7.21
C THR A 327 0.28 -8.04 -7.63
N LEU A 328 0.01 -7.66 -8.89
CA LEU A 328 0.20 -6.28 -9.34
C LEU A 328 -0.89 -5.38 -8.73
N LYS A 329 -0.48 -4.33 -8.02
CA LYS A 329 -1.35 -3.34 -7.40
C LYS A 329 -1.37 -2.05 -8.24
N SER A 330 -2.54 -1.43 -8.34
CA SER A 330 -2.68 -0.10 -8.96
C SER A 330 -2.20 0.99 -8.00
N ASN A 331 -1.85 2.18 -8.51
CA ASN A 331 -1.41 3.32 -7.70
C ASN A 331 -2.39 3.74 -6.57
N ARG A 332 -3.67 3.41 -6.70
CA ARG A 332 -4.73 3.65 -5.70
C ARG A 332 -5.37 2.34 -5.25
N HIS A 333 -4.55 1.37 -4.86
CA HIS A 333 -5.02 0.09 -4.37
C HIS A 333 -5.16 0.12 -2.83
N TYR A 334 -6.32 -0.27 -2.32
CA TYR A 334 -6.46 -0.61 -0.92
C TYR A 334 -5.92 -2.03 -0.70
N ASP A 335 -5.03 -2.21 0.26
CA ASP A 335 -4.36 -3.49 0.47
C ASP A 335 -5.34 -4.59 0.91
N THR A 336 -5.60 -5.56 0.02
CA THR A 336 -6.48 -6.71 0.30
C THR A 336 -5.74 -8.03 0.13
N GLY A 337 -5.07 -8.48 1.19
CA GLY A 337 -4.37 -9.78 1.22
C GLY A 337 -5.30 -10.97 1.54
N SER A 338 -4.77 -12.19 1.43
CA SER A 338 -5.52 -13.42 1.76
C SER A 338 -5.96 -13.48 3.24
N TYR A 339 -5.09 -13.06 4.15
CA TYR A 339 -5.42 -13.00 5.57
C TYR A 339 -6.49 -11.94 5.86
N PHE A 340 -6.39 -10.77 5.21
CA PHE A 340 -7.43 -9.74 5.27
C PHE A 340 -8.79 -10.32 4.86
N LEU A 341 -8.88 -11.04 3.72
CA LEU A 341 -10.12 -11.66 3.26
C LEU A 341 -10.64 -12.73 4.23
N ALA A 342 -9.75 -13.56 4.79
CA ALA A 342 -10.12 -14.56 5.79
C ALA A 342 -10.72 -13.92 7.05
N LYS A 343 -10.13 -12.83 7.51
CA LYS A 343 -10.61 -12.05 8.66
C LYS A 343 -11.97 -11.40 8.40
N GLN A 344 -12.18 -10.83 7.20
CA GLN A 344 -13.50 -10.34 6.78
C GLN A 344 -14.53 -11.46 6.88
N TRP A 345 -14.22 -12.62 6.31
CA TRP A 345 -15.12 -13.77 6.29
C TRP A 345 -15.49 -14.22 7.71
N ILE A 346 -14.51 -14.31 8.62
CA ILE A 346 -14.75 -14.74 10.01
C ILE A 346 -15.70 -13.78 10.72
N ILE A 347 -15.38 -12.49 10.75
CA ILE A 347 -16.16 -11.49 11.50
C ILE A 347 -17.58 -11.35 10.94
N LEU A 348 -17.76 -11.38 9.61
CA LEU A 348 -19.10 -11.35 9.01
C LEU A 348 -19.91 -12.60 9.34
N ASN A 349 -19.28 -13.78 9.43
CA ASN A 349 -19.97 -15.02 9.80
C ASN A 349 -20.24 -15.11 11.30
N GLU A 350 -19.43 -14.47 12.15
CA GLU A 350 -19.75 -14.28 13.57
C GLU A 350 -20.99 -13.40 13.73
N LEU A 351 -21.06 -12.26 13.03
CA LEU A 351 -22.25 -11.41 12.99
C LEU A 351 -23.47 -12.18 12.47
N ARG A 352 -23.29 -12.96 11.40
CA ARG A 352 -24.36 -13.80 10.85
C ARG A 352 -24.87 -14.81 11.88
N MET A 353 -23.97 -15.54 12.53
CA MET A 353 -24.35 -16.55 13.52
C MET A 353 -25.03 -15.91 14.73
N ALA A 354 -24.48 -14.82 15.26
CA ALA A 354 -25.07 -14.08 16.37
C ALA A 354 -26.50 -13.59 16.03
N ARG A 355 -26.69 -13.03 14.84
CA ARG A 355 -28.01 -12.62 14.35
C ARG A 355 -29.00 -13.78 14.29
N GLU A 356 -28.60 -14.92 13.74
CA GLU A 356 -29.49 -16.09 13.63
C GLU A 356 -29.91 -16.61 15.01
N VAL A 357 -28.98 -16.65 15.98
CA VAL A 357 -29.29 -17.05 17.37
C VAL A 357 -30.29 -16.07 18.00
N LEU A 358 -30.03 -14.76 17.92
CA LEU A 358 -30.92 -13.74 18.50
C LEU A 358 -32.32 -13.76 17.87
N LYS A 359 -32.40 -13.98 16.55
CA LYS A 359 -33.66 -14.06 15.83
C LYS A 359 -34.48 -15.28 16.23
N GLN A 360 -33.83 -16.43 16.41
CA GLN A 360 -34.48 -17.69 16.77
C GLN A 360 -34.94 -17.72 18.23
N GLU A 361 -34.10 -17.25 19.14
CA GLU A 361 -34.33 -17.39 20.59
C GLU A 361 -35.18 -16.25 21.16
N HIS A 362 -35.00 -15.02 20.64
CA HIS A 362 -35.60 -13.81 21.21
C HIS A 362 -36.45 -12.98 20.23
N HIS A 363 -36.52 -13.37 18.95
CA HIS A 363 -37.17 -12.60 17.89
C HIS A 363 -36.63 -11.16 17.75
N LEU A 364 -35.34 -10.98 18.04
CA LEU A 364 -34.63 -9.70 17.92
C LEU A 364 -33.80 -9.66 16.63
N GLU A 365 -33.76 -8.51 15.97
CA GLU A 365 -32.81 -8.20 14.89
C GLU A 365 -31.83 -7.11 15.35
N PHE A 366 -30.67 -6.99 14.71
CA PHE A 366 -29.67 -5.99 15.10
C PHE A 366 -30.17 -4.55 14.93
N GLU A 367 -31.08 -4.32 13.99
CA GLU A 367 -31.77 -3.05 13.79
C GLU A 367 -32.52 -2.59 15.05
N ASP A 368 -33.04 -3.52 15.86
CA ASP A 368 -33.67 -3.17 17.14
C ASP A 368 -32.66 -2.62 18.14
N MET A 369 -31.46 -3.20 18.14
CA MET A 369 -30.36 -2.77 18.98
C MET A 369 -29.88 -1.38 18.56
N PHE A 370 -29.80 -1.12 17.25
CA PHE A 370 -29.46 0.21 16.70
C PHE A 370 -30.52 1.24 17.07
N ASN A 371 -31.80 0.94 16.84
CA ASN A 371 -32.91 1.81 17.20
C ASN A 371 -32.88 2.13 18.71
N TYR A 372 -32.65 1.13 19.56
CA TYR A 372 -32.53 1.34 21.01
C TYR A 372 -31.34 2.24 21.38
N PHE A 373 -30.17 2.05 20.76
CA PHE A 373 -28.97 2.83 21.03
C PHE A 373 -29.21 4.34 20.81
N PHE A 374 -29.73 4.70 19.63
CA PHE A 374 -29.93 6.09 19.24
C PHE A 374 -31.17 6.74 19.88
N SER A 375 -32.25 5.99 20.13
CA SER A 375 -33.51 6.56 20.66
C SER A 375 -33.64 6.57 22.18
N LYS A 376 -32.96 5.67 22.90
CA LYS A 376 -33.13 5.53 24.36
C LYS A 376 -31.83 5.55 25.11
N TYR A 377 -30.87 4.73 24.70
CA TYR A 377 -29.64 4.54 25.44
C TYR A 377 -28.78 5.82 25.47
N SER A 378 -28.60 6.48 24.32
CA SER A 378 -27.79 7.70 24.20
C SER A 378 -28.36 8.86 25.04
N GLU A 379 -29.68 9.04 25.04
CA GLU A 379 -30.33 10.07 25.86
C GLU A 379 -30.18 9.75 27.35
N ARG A 380 -30.47 8.51 27.76
CA ARG A 380 -30.43 8.12 29.19
C ARG A 380 -29.02 8.10 29.77
N THR A 381 -28.03 7.70 28.97
CA THR A 381 -26.67 7.44 29.45
C THR A 381 -25.75 8.63 29.20
N PHE A 382 -25.85 9.27 28.03
CA PHE A 382 -24.97 10.36 27.63
C PHE A 382 -25.61 11.74 27.71
N ASN A 383 -26.93 11.80 28.01
CA ASN A 383 -27.72 13.02 27.88
C ASN A 383 -27.62 13.61 26.45
N LEU A 384 -27.54 12.72 25.44
CA LEU A 384 -27.44 13.08 24.02
C LEU A 384 -28.69 12.59 23.27
N PRO A 385 -29.71 13.45 23.07
CA PRO A 385 -30.85 13.11 22.24
C PRO A 385 -30.49 13.22 20.75
N TRP A 386 -30.56 12.11 20.03
CA TRP A 386 -30.42 12.10 18.57
C TRP A 386 -31.72 12.53 17.91
N LEU A 387 -31.63 13.19 16.76
CA LEU A 387 -32.75 13.28 15.84
C LEU A 387 -33.10 11.87 15.33
N PRO A 388 -34.37 11.61 14.95
CA PRO A 388 -34.80 10.29 14.55
C PRO A 388 -33.94 9.68 13.44
N ILE A 389 -33.37 8.51 13.73
CA ILE A 389 -32.66 7.65 12.77
C ILE A 389 -33.44 6.33 12.72
N ASN A 390 -33.86 5.92 11.53
CA ASN A 390 -34.67 4.73 11.34
C ASN A 390 -33.84 3.58 10.81
N PHE A 391 -33.92 2.43 11.49
CA PHE A 391 -33.41 1.15 11.00
C PHE A 391 -34.60 0.23 10.72
N SER A 392 -34.62 -0.38 9.52
CA SER A 392 -35.79 -1.15 9.02
C SER A 392 -35.60 -2.66 9.22
N ARG A 393 -36.67 -3.34 9.65
CA ARG A 393 -36.76 -4.82 9.68
C ARG A 393 -37.27 -5.40 8.33
N ASP A 394 -37.00 -4.73 7.22
CA ASP A 394 -37.45 -5.18 5.90
C ASP A 394 -37.01 -6.64 5.61
N GLU A 395 -37.79 -7.37 4.82
CA GLU A 395 -37.41 -8.74 4.45
C GLU A 395 -36.29 -8.75 3.41
N SER A 396 -36.18 -7.72 2.58
CA SER A 396 -35.13 -7.58 1.58
C SER A 396 -33.83 -7.03 2.16
N TYR A 397 -32.74 -7.77 1.97
CA TYR A 397 -31.38 -7.33 2.29
C TYR A 397 -31.00 -6.07 1.50
N GLY A 398 -31.36 -5.95 0.22
CA GLY A 398 -31.08 -4.74 -0.57
C GLY A 398 -31.73 -3.48 0.02
N THR A 399 -33.00 -3.56 0.44
CA THR A 399 -33.69 -2.46 1.11
C THR A 399 -33.05 -2.15 2.47
N LYS A 400 -32.72 -3.17 3.26
CA LYS A 400 -32.02 -3.00 4.55
C LYS A 400 -30.71 -2.25 4.39
N VAL A 401 -29.88 -2.64 3.42
CA VAL A 401 -28.60 -1.97 3.12
C VAL A 401 -28.81 -0.50 2.76
N SER A 402 -29.79 -0.21 1.88
CA SER A 402 -30.09 1.15 1.45
C SER A 402 -30.50 2.05 2.63
N VAL A 403 -31.40 1.55 3.50
CA VAL A 403 -31.80 2.26 4.72
C VAL A 403 -30.61 2.45 5.67
N MET A 404 -29.73 1.45 5.77
CA MET A 404 -28.54 1.51 6.63
C MET A 404 -27.58 2.62 6.20
N PHE A 405 -27.39 2.84 4.89
CA PHE A 405 -26.52 3.90 4.39
C PHE A 405 -27.13 5.30 4.54
N ILE A 406 -28.46 5.42 4.44
CA ILE A 406 -29.16 6.66 4.81
C ILE A 406 -28.98 6.94 6.31
N ALA A 407 -29.09 5.91 7.15
CA ALA A 407 -28.87 6.02 8.58
C ALA A 407 -27.41 6.42 8.91
N GLU A 408 -26.42 5.79 8.27
CA GLU A 408 -24.99 6.12 8.37
C GLU A 408 -24.73 7.61 8.07
N GLU A 409 -25.29 8.12 6.99
CA GLU A 409 -25.14 9.53 6.62
C GLU A 409 -25.73 10.47 7.68
N ASN A 410 -26.90 10.12 8.21
CA ASN A 410 -27.54 10.89 9.29
C ASN A 410 -26.72 10.85 10.58
N ILE A 411 -26.13 9.69 10.93
CA ILE A 411 -25.22 9.56 12.07
C ILE A 411 -24.03 10.49 11.90
N ARG A 412 -23.39 10.49 10.73
CA ARG A 412 -22.24 11.37 10.45
C ARG A 412 -22.57 12.85 10.61
N LYS A 413 -23.67 13.31 10.01
CA LYS A 413 -24.12 14.72 10.11
C LYS A 413 -24.40 15.11 11.56
N GLN A 414 -25.12 14.27 12.29
CA GLN A 414 -25.48 14.53 13.69
C GLN A 414 -24.25 14.51 14.61
N TRP A 415 -23.34 13.54 14.44
CA TRP A 415 -22.10 13.49 15.21
C TRP A 415 -21.17 14.66 14.90
N HIS A 416 -21.04 15.07 13.64
CA HIS A 416 -20.26 16.23 13.27
C HIS A 416 -20.79 17.51 13.91
N SER A 417 -22.12 17.70 13.90
CA SER A 417 -22.79 18.81 14.59
C SER A 417 -22.48 18.78 16.09
N TYR A 418 -22.64 17.63 16.75
CA TYR A 418 -22.37 17.49 18.18
C TYR A 418 -20.90 17.71 18.54
N SER A 419 -19.96 17.10 17.81
CA SER A 419 -18.53 17.22 18.09
C SER A 419 -17.97 18.63 17.88
N GLN A 420 -18.63 19.46 17.07
CA GLN A 420 -18.25 20.86 16.85
C GLN A 420 -18.98 21.84 17.78
N TYR A 421 -20.30 21.70 17.90
CA TYR A 421 -21.17 22.69 18.55
C TYR A 421 -21.70 22.23 19.91
N HIS A 422 -21.40 20.99 20.33
CA HIS A 422 -21.91 20.34 21.55
C HIS A 422 -23.44 20.21 21.60
N GLU A 423 -24.12 20.36 20.46
CA GLU A 423 -25.56 20.17 20.31
C GLU A 423 -25.91 19.51 18.96
N ILE A 424 -27.01 18.75 18.94
CA ILE A 424 -27.59 18.21 17.70
C ILE A 424 -28.74 19.13 17.29
N ASN A 425 -28.43 20.13 16.46
CA ASN A 425 -29.40 21.12 15.97
C ASN A 425 -29.96 20.73 14.59
N ARG A 426 -31.27 20.54 14.50
CA ARG A 426 -31.97 20.12 13.26
C ARG A 426 -31.74 21.07 12.08
N ASP A 427 -31.82 22.37 12.32
CA ASP A 427 -31.71 23.36 11.24
C ASP A 427 -30.28 23.41 10.72
N LEU A 428 -29.30 23.31 11.63
CA LEU A 428 -27.88 23.25 11.27
C LEU A 428 -27.56 22.00 10.44
N ILE A 429 -28.08 20.84 10.83
CA ILE A 429 -27.86 19.58 10.11
C ILE A 429 -28.40 19.63 8.68
N ASN A 430 -29.57 20.22 8.47
CA ASN A 430 -30.18 20.34 7.14
C ASN A 430 -29.40 21.30 6.22
N LEU A 431 -28.64 22.23 6.79
CA LEU A 431 -27.79 23.18 6.06
C LEU A 431 -26.35 22.68 5.87
N THR A 432 -25.97 21.58 6.52
CA THR A 432 -24.60 21.05 6.50
C THR A 432 -24.49 19.95 5.44
N ASN A 433 -23.50 20.10 4.55
CA ASN A 433 -23.12 19.04 3.62
C ASN A 433 -22.68 17.79 4.41
N THR A 434 -22.87 16.61 3.83
CA THR A 434 -22.44 15.36 4.49
C THR A 434 -20.94 15.40 4.76
N PRO A 435 -20.52 15.40 6.04
CA PRO A 435 -19.11 15.51 6.38
C PRO A 435 -18.39 14.24 5.96
N LYS A 436 -17.15 14.37 5.50
CA LYS A 436 -16.32 13.20 5.21
C LYS A 436 -15.98 12.44 6.49
N ILE A 437 -15.59 11.18 6.37
CA ILE A 437 -15.35 10.31 7.53
C ILE A 437 -14.17 10.85 8.36
N GLU A 438 -13.13 11.37 7.70
CA GLU A 438 -11.98 12.02 8.33
C GLU A 438 -12.31 13.35 9.03
N GLU A 439 -13.45 13.97 8.72
CA GLU A 439 -13.89 15.24 9.31
C GLU A 439 -14.64 15.03 10.63
N LEU A 440 -14.98 13.79 10.98
CA LEU A 440 -15.63 13.45 12.24
C LEU A 440 -14.63 13.58 13.38
N LYS A 441 -14.81 14.60 14.22
CA LYS A 441 -13.92 14.87 15.36
C LYS A 441 -14.21 13.95 16.53
N SER A 442 -13.17 13.70 17.32
CA SER A 442 -13.31 13.14 18.66
C SER A 442 -13.56 14.28 19.64
N ILE A 443 -14.43 14.04 20.61
CA ILE A 443 -14.64 14.92 21.78
C ILE A 443 -13.56 14.69 22.85
N VAL A 444 -12.64 13.74 22.62
CA VAL A 444 -11.50 13.43 23.49
C VAL A 444 -10.19 13.90 22.82
N PRO A 445 -9.32 14.62 23.55
CA PRO A 445 -8.06 15.10 22.98
C PRO A 445 -7.08 13.94 22.73
N ASN A 446 -6.23 14.08 21.70
CA ASN A 446 -5.09 13.19 21.44
C ASN A 446 -5.42 11.69 21.30
N LYS A 447 -6.63 11.35 20.87
CA LYS A 447 -7.12 9.96 20.83
C LYS A 447 -6.21 9.02 20.04
N TYR A 448 -5.70 9.46 18.89
CA TYR A 448 -4.84 8.64 18.04
C TYR A 448 -3.45 9.24 17.89
N VAL A 449 -2.43 8.38 17.93
CA VAL A 449 -1.01 8.74 17.78
C VAL A 449 -0.46 8.16 16.48
N TYR A 450 0.25 8.98 15.71
CA TYR A 450 0.87 8.64 14.44
C TYR A 450 2.34 9.04 14.40
N VAL A 451 3.06 8.51 13.42
CA VAL A 451 4.44 8.92 13.13
C VAL A 451 4.46 10.26 12.39
N ASP A 452 5.36 11.16 12.77
CA ASP A 452 5.50 12.50 12.16
C ASP A 452 6.93 12.85 11.68
N SER A 453 7.89 11.93 11.86
CA SER A 453 9.29 12.15 11.47
C SER A 453 9.83 11.05 10.57
N ARG A 454 10.76 11.41 9.68
CA ARG A 454 11.49 10.44 8.83
C ARG A 454 12.35 9.51 9.67
N GLU A 455 12.86 10.03 10.79
CA GLU A 455 13.66 9.33 11.77
C GLU A 455 12.84 8.20 12.41
N MET A 456 11.63 8.48 12.91
CA MET A 456 10.76 7.44 13.48
C MET A 456 10.31 6.42 12.43
N ILE A 457 10.04 6.84 11.19
CA ILE A 457 9.76 5.92 10.07
C ILE A 457 10.95 4.98 9.88
N ARG A 458 12.18 5.52 9.84
CA ARG A 458 13.40 4.72 9.70
C ARG A 458 13.59 3.77 10.88
N ILE A 459 13.40 4.24 12.12
CA ILE A 459 13.53 3.41 13.33
C ILE A 459 12.58 2.21 13.23
N LYS A 460 11.27 2.43 13.11
CA LYS A 460 10.30 1.32 13.12
C LYS A 460 10.54 0.33 11.97
N ASN A 461 10.96 0.83 10.80
CA ASN A 461 11.29 -0.03 9.67
C ASN A 461 12.55 -0.86 9.96
N LEU A 462 13.65 -0.26 10.43
CA LEU A 462 14.87 -1.00 10.78
C LEU A 462 14.62 -2.09 11.84
N LEU A 463 13.67 -1.86 12.75
CA LEU A 463 13.33 -2.81 13.80
C LEU A 463 12.50 -4.00 13.29
N PHE A 464 11.48 -3.73 12.46
CA PHE A 464 10.41 -4.70 12.17
C PHE A 464 10.21 -5.02 10.68
N SER A 465 10.83 -4.28 9.76
CA SER A 465 10.73 -4.60 8.34
C SER A 465 11.35 -5.97 8.07
N THR A 466 10.61 -6.83 7.39
CA THR A 466 11.11 -8.13 6.95
C THR A 466 11.82 -8.02 5.60
N GLN A 467 12.53 -9.07 5.16
CA GLN A 467 13.13 -9.11 3.81
C GLN A 467 12.11 -8.77 2.71
N LYS A 468 10.83 -9.12 2.92
CA LYS A 468 9.72 -8.82 2.02
C LYS A 468 9.38 -7.33 1.95
N ASN A 469 9.32 -6.62 3.08
CA ASN A 469 9.09 -5.15 3.11
C ASN A 469 10.19 -4.38 2.33
N LEU A 470 11.31 -5.05 2.06
CA LEU A 470 12.51 -4.47 1.47
C LEU A 470 12.69 -4.80 -0.01
N LEU A 471 11.89 -5.70 -0.60
CA LEU A 471 11.96 -6.07 -2.03
C LEU A 471 11.76 -4.87 -2.98
N PHE A 472 11.01 -3.86 -2.54
CA PHE A 472 10.76 -2.61 -3.30
C PHE A 472 11.40 -1.36 -2.66
N SER A 473 12.08 -1.55 -1.52
CA SER A 473 12.76 -0.51 -0.76
C SER A 473 14.27 -0.54 -1.04
N THR A 474 14.93 0.60 -0.89
CA THR A 474 16.40 0.67 -0.88
C THR A 474 17.00 0.31 0.49
N GLN A 475 16.15 0.05 1.49
CA GLN A 475 16.55 -0.33 2.85
C GLN A 475 17.00 -1.79 2.89
N LYS A 476 17.95 -2.12 3.77
CA LYS A 476 18.55 -3.46 3.90
C LYS A 476 18.05 -4.14 5.17
N ASN A 477 17.87 -5.46 5.14
CA ASN A 477 17.37 -6.18 6.31
C ASN A 477 18.49 -6.30 7.37
N LEU A 478 18.20 -5.84 8.59
CA LEU A 478 19.08 -6.05 9.75
C LEU A 478 18.84 -7.39 10.45
N GLY A 479 17.79 -8.12 10.09
CA GLY A 479 17.52 -9.49 10.56
C GLY A 479 18.46 -10.55 9.97
N TYR A 480 19.26 -10.23 8.95
CA TYR A 480 20.19 -11.18 8.34
C TYR A 480 21.65 -10.72 8.52
N ILE A 481 22.49 -11.53 9.14
CA ILE A 481 23.94 -11.31 9.24
C ILE A 481 24.69 -12.25 8.31
N ASP A 482 24.40 -13.55 8.43
CA ASP A 482 24.90 -14.62 7.56
C ASP A 482 23.97 -15.85 7.61
N GLU A 483 24.35 -16.94 6.93
CA GLU A 483 23.57 -18.17 6.81
C GLU A 483 23.30 -18.88 8.15
N ASN A 484 24.11 -18.63 9.18
CA ASN A 484 23.97 -19.25 10.50
C ASN A 484 23.28 -18.33 11.51
N LEU A 485 23.25 -17.02 11.24
CA LEU A 485 22.69 -16.02 12.14
C LEU A 485 21.73 -15.10 11.38
N TYR A 486 20.47 -15.52 11.31
CA TYR A 486 19.40 -14.77 10.67
C TYR A 486 18.04 -15.00 11.33
N GLU A 487 17.17 -14.01 11.19
CA GLU A 487 15.75 -14.01 11.55
C GLU A 487 14.99 -13.10 10.57
N ASN A 488 13.66 -13.06 10.67
CA ASN A 488 12.84 -12.23 9.77
C ASN A 488 13.01 -10.74 10.05
N THR A 489 13.15 -10.37 11.33
CA THR A 489 13.30 -8.98 11.80
C THR A 489 14.54 -8.80 12.67
N PHE A 490 15.03 -7.57 12.77
CA PHE A 490 16.14 -7.23 13.67
C PHE A 490 15.82 -7.50 15.14
N ILE A 491 14.58 -7.20 15.55
CA ILE A 491 14.14 -7.43 16.92
C ILE A 491 14.12 -8.93 17.28
N GLU A 492 13.66 -9.80 16.38
CA GLU A 492 13.75 -11.25 16.61
C GLU A 492 15.20 -11.71 16.71
N LEU A 493 16.06 -11.19 15.84
CA LEU A 493 17.49 -11.53 15.83
C LEU A 493 18.14 -11.26 17.19
N ILE A 494 17.97 -10.05 17.74
CA ILE A 494 18.60 -9.67 19.02
C ILE A 494 17.92 -10.27 20.26
N TYR A 495 16.68 -10.76 20.14
CA TYR A 495 16.00 -11.44 21.25
C TYR A 495 16.26 -12.95 21.30
N LYS A 496 16.36 -13.60 20.13
CA LYS A 496 16.60 -15.03 20.03
C LYS A 496 18.08 -15.38 20.10
N HIS A 497 18.95 -14.49 19.63
CA HIS A 497 20.39 -14.73 19.54
C HIS A 497 21.18 -13.67 20.31
N LYS A 498 22.37 -14.05 20.80
CA LYS A 498 23.34 -13.10 21.34
C LYS A 498 24.15 -12.53 20.19
N VAL A 499 23.88 -11.29 19.83
CA VAL A 499 24.51 -10.63 18.68
C VAL A 499 25.46 -9.53 19.15
N SER A 500 26.67 -9.51 18.59
CA SER A 500 27.67 -8.47 18.82
C SER A 500 27.63 -7.41 17.71
N TYR A 501 28.00 -6.17 18.05
CA TYR A 501 28.19 -5.08 17.08
C TYR A 501 29.16 -5.46 15.95
N SER A 502 30.19 -6.28 16.27
CA SER A 502 31.19 -6.75 15.32
C SER A 502 30.66 -7.76 14.30
N ASP A 503 29.50 -8.37 14.55
CA ASP A 503 28.96 -9.42 13.67
C ASP A 503 28.38 -8.81 12.39
N PHE A 504 27.92 -7.56 12.48
CA PHE A 504 27.34 -6.82 11.36
C PHE A 504 28.39 -6.40 10.32
N LYS A 505 28.03 -6.51 9.04
CA LYS A 505 28.89 -6.08 7.94
C LYS A 505 28.98 -4.56 7.88
N THR A 506 30.05 -4.02 7.29
CA THR A 506 30.32 -2.57 7.18
C THR A 506 29.12 -1.78 6.65
N TYR A 507 28.37 -2.34 5.71
CA TYR A 507 27.20 -1.67 5.14
C TYR A 507 25.98 -1.60 6.10
N GLN A 508 25.88 -2.49 7.09
CA GLN A 508 24.81 -2.52 8.12
C GLN A 508 25.15 -1.63 9.32
N LEU A 509 26.44 -1.40 9.60
CA LEU A 509 26.88 -0.61 10.75
C LEU A 509 26.33 0.82 10.74
N SER A 510 26.03 1.38 9.56
CA SER A 510 25.41 2.71 9.47
C SER A 510 24.00 2.76 10.09
N ASP A 511 23.22 1.68 9.97
CA ASP A 511 21.88 1.57 10.54
C ASP A 511 21.95 1.20 12.03
N ILE A 512 22.89 0.34 12.43
CA ILE A 512 23.12 0.02 13.85
C ILE A 512 23.56 1.27 14.62
N ASN A 513 24.51 2.04 14.09
CA ASN A 513 24.96 3.29 14.73
C ASN A 513 23.83 4.33 14.81
N PHE A 514 22.95 4.37 13.81
CA PHE A 514 21.76 5.20 13.87
C PHE A 514 20.83 4.77 15.03
N LEU A 515 20.54 3.48 15.20
CA LEU A 515 19.71 2.99 16.31
C LEU A 515 20.34 3.23 17.69
N ILE A 516 21.67 3.16 17.82
CA ILE A 516 22.40 3.50 19.05
C ILE A 516 22.28 5.00 19.34
N LYS A 517 22.50 5.85 18.33
CA LYS A 517 22.40 7.31 18.46
C LYS A 517 21.00 7.76 18.87
N GLU A 518 19.97 7.13 18.33
CA GLU A 518 18.57 7.39 18.68
C GLU A 518 18.14 6.72 20.00
N GLU A 519 19.10 6.13 20.73
CA GLU A 519 18.91 5.45 22.02
C GLU A 519 17.87 4.32 21.98
N ILE A 520 17.69 3.66 20.83
CA ILE A 520 16.76 2.54 20.65
C ILE A 520 17.38 1.22 21.11
N ILE A 521 18.68 1.06 20.92
CA ILE A 521 19.48 -0.08 21.38
C ILE A 521 20.76 0.40 22.05
N SER A 522 21.37 -0.48 22.83
CA SER A 522 22.63 -0.20 23.54
C SER A 522 23.67 -1.28 23.25
N VAL A 523 24.95 -0.95 23.41
CA VAL A 523 26.06 -1.90 23.25
C VAL A 523 26.81 -2.02 24.57
N ARG A 524 27.01 -3.25 25.04
CA ARG A 524 27.79 -3.53 26.25
C ARG A 524 29.29 -3.37 25.96
N LYS A 525 30.11 -3.30 27.03
CA LYS A 525 31.57 -3.24 26.90
C LYS A 525 32.19 -4.42 26.16
N ASN A 526 31.55 -5.59 26.19
CA ASN A 526 31.98 -6.79 25.45
C ASN A 526 31.53 -6.81 23.98
N GLY A 527 30.86 -5.75 23.49
CA GLY A 527 30.37 -5.64 22.12
C GLY A 527 28.94 -6.14 21.89
N GLU A 528 28.33 -6.80 22.88
CA GLU A 528 26.97 -7.36 22.76
C GLU A 528 25.89 -6.26 22.67
N ILE A 529 25.01 -6.36 21.67
CA ILE A 529 23.84 -5.51 21.52
C ILE A 529 22.76 -5.96 22.50
N PHE A 530 22.16 -5.02 23.22
CA PHE A 530 21.08 -5.29 24.17
C PHE A 530 20.09 -4.13 24.25
N VAL A 531 18.95 -4.41 24.91
CA VAL A 531 17.84 -3.47 25.08
C VAL A 531 17.54 -3.28 26.57
N THR A 532 17.54 -2.03 27.03
CA THR A 532 17.16 -1.65 28.40
C THR A 532 15.64 -1.66 28.60
N HIS A 533 15.16 -1.51 29.84
CA HIS A 533 13.70 -1.48 30.11
C HIS A 533 12.98 -0.37 29.34
N ASN A 534 13.47 0.87 29.41
CA ASN A 534 12.88 2.01 28.68
C ASN A 534 12.93 1.82 27.15
N GLN A 535 14.00 1.21 26.64
CA GLN A 535 14.12 0.88 25.22
C GLN A 535 13.09 -0.18 24.79
N LYS A 536 12.77 -1.16 25.64
CA LYS A 536 11.71 -2.14 25.36
C LYS A 536 10.34 -1.46 25.20
N GLN A 537 10.05 -0.46 26.03
CA GLN A 537 8.81 0.31 25.92
C GLN A 537 8.74 1.07 24.59
N MET A 538 9.84 1.73 24.20
CA MET A 538 9.93 2.41 22.90
C MET A 538 9.78 1.43 21.73
N ILE A 539 10.38 0.24 21.82
CA ILE A 539 10.25 -0.82 20.81
C ILE A 539 8.80 -1.29 20.70
N LEU A 540 8.05 -1.40 21.80
CA LEU A 540 6.63 -1.74 21.78
C LEU A 540 5.78 -0.66 21.08
N ILE A 541 6.04 0.62 21.37
CA ILE A 541 5.41 1.75 20.65
C ILE A 541 5.70 1.64 19.14
N CYS A 542 6.97 1.42 18.77
CA CYS A 542 7.36 1.20 17.38
C CYS A 542 6.64 0.00 16.75
N LYS A 543 6.44 -1.09 17.52
CA LYS A 543 5.74 -2.29 17.05
C LYS A 543 4.31 -1.98 16.66
N PHE A 544 3.56 -1.27 17.50
CA PHE A 544 2.16 -0.90 17.20
C PHE A 544 2.07 0.08 16.02
N LEU A 545 2.93 1.09 15.98
CA LEU A 545 3.00 2.05 14.86
C LEU A 545 3.46 1.41 13.55
N TRP A 546 4.20 0.30 13.61
CA TRP A 546 4.56 -0.49 12.44
C TRP A 546 3.43 -1.42 12.04
N ALA A 547 2.88 -2.20 12.98
CA ALA A 547 1.85 -3.20 12.71
C ALA A 547 0.51 -2.59 12.26
N TYR A 548 0.02 -1.60 13.00
CA TYR A 548 -1.32 -1.01 12.81
C TYR A 548 -1.28 0.37 12.16
N GLY A 549 -0.11 1.01 12.09
CA GLY A 549 0.04 2.38 11.59
C GLY A 549 -0.45 3.48 12.56
N VAL A 550 -1.07 3.11 13.67
CA VAL A 550 -1.68 4.00 14.65
C VAL A 550 -1.60 3.41 16.05
N ILE A 551 -1.61 4.25 17.08
CA ILE A 551 -1.88 3.86 18.47
C ILE A 551 -3.14 4.59 18.94
N ASN A 552 -4.09 3.87 19.55
CA ASN A 552 -5.13 4.53 20.35
C ASN A 552 -4.51 4.87 21.71
N TYR A 553 -4.35 6.17 21.98
CA TYR A 553 -3.64 6.67 23.15
C TYR A 553 -4.22 6.11 24.45
N TYR A 554 -5.56 6.00 24.56
CA TYR A 554 -6.21 5.61 25.80
C TYR A 554 -6.29 4.10 26.02
N ASN A 555 -6.21 3.30 24.95
CA ASN A 555 -6.27 1.84 25.04
C ASN A 555 -4.88 1.19 25.11
N PHE A 556 -3.81 1.96 24.90
CA PHE A 556 -2.42 1.50 24.89
C PHE A 556 -1.76 1.54 26.29
N PRO A 557 -0.88 0.58 26.66
CA PRO A 557 -0.42 -0.56 25.87
C PRO A 557 -1.49 -1.66 25.74
N PHE A 558 -2.42 -1.75 26.69
CA PHE A 558 -3.59 -2.64 26.68
C PHE A 558 -4.64 -2.09 27.66
N VAL A 559 -5.93 -2.35 27.42
CA VAL A 559 -7.07 -2.01 28.31
C VAL A 559 -6.89 -2.53 29.76
N LYS A 560 -5.99 -3.51 29.97
CA LYS A 560 -5.73 -4.17 31.27
C LYS A 560 -4.41 -3.77 31.96
N ALA A 561 -3.72 -2.74 31.48
CA ALA A 561 -2.34 -2.46 31.91
C ALA A 561 -2.17 -1.68 33.24
N GLY A 562 -3.25 -1.11 33.81
CA GLY A 562 -3.19 -0.39 35.10
C GLY A 562 -2.09 0.69 35.13
N ASP A 563 -1.31 0.71 36.21
CA ASP A 563 -0.22 1.69 36.46
C ASP A 563 0.87 1.73 35.37
N LEU A 564 1.03 0.68 34.56
CA LEU A 564 2.01 0.65 33.47
C LEU A 564 1.66 1.63 32.33
N SER A 565 0.39 2.03 32.20
CA SER A 565 -0.07 2.94 31.14
C SER A 565 0.58 4.32 31.22
N GLU A 566 0.85 4.83 32.42
CA GLU A 566 1.40 6.17 32.63
C GLU A 566 2.84 6.30 32.07
N GLU A 567 3.66 5.27 32.23
CA GLU A 567 5.04 5.25 31.70
C GLU A 567 5.05 5.33 30.16
N TYR A 568 4.18 4.56 29.50
CA TYR A 568 4.04 4.61 28.04
C TYR A 568 3.51 5.96 27.56
N HIS A 569 2.49 6.51 28.22
CA HIS A 569 1.95 7.83 27.91
C HIS A 569 3.02 8.92 28.03
N ASN A 570 3.84 8.88 29.08
CA ASN A 570 4.94 9.83 29.27
C ASN A 570 5.98 9.74 28.14
N LEU A 571 6.32 8.53 27.71
CA LEU A 571 7.23 8.31 26.59
C LEU A 571 6.64 8.81 25.26
N ILE A 572 5.37 8.50 24.99
CA ILE A 572 4.63 9.00 23.82
C ILE A 572 4.62 10.54 23.81
N ASN A 573 4.23 11.16 24.93
CA ASN A 573 4.18 12.62 25.06
C ASN A 573 5.55 13.27 24.88
N THR A 574 6.62 12.62 25.36
CA THR A 574 8.00 13.07 25.12
C THR A 574 8.32 13.05 23.63
N LYS A 575 7.99 11.95 22.93
CA LYS A 575 8.23 11.82 21.48
C LYS A 575 7.36 12.75 20.64
N ILE A 576 6.17 13.11 21.11
CA ILE A 576 5.34 14.17 20.51
C ILE A 576 6.03 15.52 20.63
N ARG A 577 6.50 15.90 21.83
CA ARG A 577 7.23 17.17 22.04
C ARG A 577 8.53 17.26 21.24
N GLN A 578 9.17 16.12 20.98
CA GLN A 578 10.38 16.02 20.14
C GLN A 578 10.06 16.03 18.63
N GLY A 579 8.79 16.02 18.21
CA GLY A 579 8.38 15.99 16.81
C GLY A 579 8.53 14.63 16.12
N TYR A 580 8.72 13.55 16.87
CA TYR A 580 8.80 12.21 16.28
C TYR A 580 7.42 11.63 15.98
N LEU A 581 6.43 11.98 16.82
CA LEU A 581 5.05 11.53 16.77
C LEU A 581 4.12 12.74 16.73
N LYS A 582 2.92 12.55 16.21
CA LYS A 582 1.82 13.52 16.25
C LYS A 582 0.55 12.87 16.76
N THR A 583 -0.40 13.69 17.18
CA THR A 583 -1.72 13.24 17.63
C THR A 583 -2.83 13.81 16.77
N GLU A 584 -3.93 13.07 16.66
CA GLU A 584 -5.16 13.56 16.05
C GLU A 584 -6.38 13.20 16.92
N SER A 585 -7.36 14.11 16.96
CA SER A 585 -8.64 13.96 17.67
C SER A 585 -9.76 13.76 16.67
N THR A 586 -9.84 12.58 16.09
CA THR A 586 -10.88 12.13 15.16
C THR A 586 -11.64 10.95 15.75
N LEU A 587 -12.89 10.75 15.36
CA LEU A 587 -13.70 9.61 15.84
C LEU A 587 -13.06 8.27 15.44
N PHE A 588 -12.67 8.18 14.16
CA PHE A 588 -11.99 7.04 13.57
C PHE A 588 -10.51 7.34 13.31
N SER A 589 -9.68 6.32 13.43
CA SER A 589 -8.26 6.38 13.06
C SER A 589 -8.08 6.41 11.53
N ILE A 590 -6.93 6.86 11.04
CA ILE A 590 -6.62 6.88 9.59
C ILE A 590 -6.84 5.49 8.94
N PRO A 591 -6.38 4.36 9.53
CA PRO A 591 -6.68 3.04 8.97
C PRO A 591 -8.18 2.73 8.88
N GLU A 592 -8.98 3.11 9.88
CA GLU A 592 -10.44 2.93 9.88
C GLU A 592 -11.13 3.81 8.83
N VAL A 593 -10.72 5.07 8.70
CA VAL A 593 -11.20 6.00 7.65
C VAL A 593 -10.95 5.41 6.27
N ASN A 594 -9.71 4.97 6.01
CA ASN A 594 -9.32 4.36 4.75
C ASN A 594 -10.17 3.13 4.42
N TYR A 595 -10.42 2.27 5.41
CA TYR A 595 -11.25 1.09 5.23
C TYR A 595 -12.72 1.43 4.97
N LEU A 596 -13.29 2.39 5.71
CA LEU A 596 -14.66 2.85 5.48
C LEU A 596 -14.80 3.48 4.08
N ASN A 597 -13.81 4.24 3.63
CA ASN A 597 -13.78 4.78 2.27
C ASN A 597 -13.66 3.68 1.21
N TYR A 598 -12.83 2.66 1.44
CA TYR A 598 -12.76 1.47 0.59
C TYR A 598 -14.09 0.72 0.51
N LEU A 599 -14.79 0.59 1.63
CA LEU A 599 -16.02 -0.18 1.74
C LEU A 599 -17.22 0.56 1.13
N LEU A 600 -17.38 1.83 1.47
CA LEU A 600 -18.58 2.62 1.17
C LEU A 600 -18.45 3.42 -0.14
N ASN A 601 -17.28 3.97 -0.43
CA ASN A 601 -17.05 4.95 -1.51
C ASN A 601 -16.21 4.36 -2.65
N ASN A 602 -16.16 5.02 -3.82
CA ASN A 602 -15.27 4.63 -4.93
C ASN A 602 -14.30 5.76 -5.38
N SER A 603 -14.16 6.82 -4.58
CA SER A 603 -13.36 7.99 -4.94
C SER A 603 -11.85 7.79 -4.73
N GLU A 604 -11.48 7.01 -3.71
CA GLU A 604 -10.09 6.92 -3.25
C GLU A 604 -9.36 5.68 -3.76
N TYR A 605 -10.06 4.55 -3.87
CA TYR A 605 -9.46 3.26 -4.21
C TYR A 605 -10.06 2.68 -5.48
N ASN A 606 -9.19 2.24 -6.39
CA ASN A 606 -9.59 1.60 -7.64
C ASN A 606 -10.27 0.25 -7.40
N ASN A 607 -9.85 -0.50 -6.37
CA ASN A 607 -10.45 -1.79 -5.99
C ASN A 607 -11.53 -1.66 -4.91
N ALA A 608 -12.12 -0.47 -4.72
CA ALA A 608 -13.13 -0.25 -3.69
C ALA A 608 -14.35 -1.17 -3.85
N LYS A 609 -14.94 -1.60 -2.72
CA LYS A 609 -16.20 -2.33 -2.72
C LYS A 609 -17.37 -1.43 -3.11
N ALA A 610 -17.28 -0.14 -2.77
CA ALA A 610 -18.19 0.92 -3.20
C ALA A 610 -19.67 0.58 -2.95
N LEU A 611 -19.99 0.04 -1.77
CA LEU A 611 -21.32 -0.49 -1.46
C LEU A 611 -22.42 0.56 -1.62
N ARG A 612 -22.14 1.82 -1.29
CA ARG A 612 -23.13 2.89 -1.42
C ARG A 612 -23.56 3.07 -2.87
N ASN A 613 -22.60 3.17 -3.79
CA ASN A 613 -22.91 3.33 -5.22
C ASN A 613 -23.61 2.10 -5.81
N LYS A 614 -23.30 0.90 -5.30
CA LYS A 614 -23.97 -0.34 -5.71
C LYS A 614 -25.47 -0.30 -5.39
N HIS A 615 -25.85 0.21 -4.22
CA HIS A 615 -27.24 0.23 -3.76
C HIS A 615 -28.00 1.54 -4.08
N ASP A 616 -27.30 2.65 -4.32
CA ASP A 616 -27.89 3.93 -4.80
C ASP A 616 -28.35 3.86 -6.28
N HIS A 617 -27.74 2.98 -7.09
CA HIS A 617 -28.03 2.82 -8.51
C HIS A 617 -28.65 1.46 -8.84
N SER A 618 -29.82 1.15 -8.27
CA SER A 618 -30.72 0.05 -8.68
C SER A 618 -30.01 -1.20 -9.18
N TYR A 619 -28.98 -1.69 -8.47
CA TYR A 619 -28.32 -2.93 -8.83
C TYR A 619 -29.36 -4.05 -8.76
N ILE A 620 -29.67 -4.63 -9.91
CA ILE A 620 -30.64 -5.73 -10.02
C ILE A 620 -29.87 -7.00 -9.69
N ALA A 621 -29.86 -7.38 -8.41
CA ALA A 621 -29.47 -8.72 -8.02
C ALA A 621 -30.47 -9.72 -8.62
N GLU A 622 -30.00 -10.87 -9.11
CA GLU A 622 -30.91 -11.92 -9.58
C GLU A 622 -31.65 -12.57 -8.38
N LYS A 623 -31.00 -12.59 -7.20
CA LYS A 623 -31.56 -13.04 -5.92
C LYS A 623 -31.13 -12.11 -4.79
N ASP A 624 -32.04 -11.80 -3.87
CA ASP A 624 -31.74 -10.93 -2.71
C ASP A 624 -30.67 -11.53 -1.77
N GLU A 625 -30.49 -12.84 -1.76
CA GLU A 625 -29.41 -13.55 -1.05
C GLU A 625 -28.01 -13.07 -1.47
N GLU A 626 -27.84 -12.54 -2.69
CA GLU A 626 -26.59 -11.93 -3.16
C GLU A 626 -26.22 -10.66 -2.38
N ASN A 627 -27.20 -10.04 -1.69
CA ASN A 627 -27.01 -8.86 -0.87
C ASN A 627 -26.75 -9.20 0.61
N LEU A 628 -26.78 -10.47 1.02
CA LEU A 628 -26.55 -10.87 2.42
C LEU A 628 -25.18 -10.39 2.91
N GLU A 629 -24.13 -10.55 2.10
CA GLU A 629 -22.79 -10.11 2.48
C GLU A 629 -22.74 -8.58 2.66
N ASP A 630 -23.32 -7.82 1.74
CA ASP A 630 -23.40 -6.36 1.81
C ASP A 630 -24.19 -5.89 3.04
N TYR A 631 -25.26 -6.61 3.37
CA TYR A 631 -26.02 -6.41 4.59
C TYR A 631 -25.16 -6.63 5.85
N LEU A 632 -24.40 -7.72 5.93
CA LEU A 632 -23.49 -7.98 7.06
C LEU A 632 -22.41 -6.89 7.19
N TYR A 633 -21.88 -6.37 6.08
CA TYR A 633 -20.98 -5.21 6.11
C TYR A 633 -21.69 -3.96 6.64
N SER A 634 -22.92 -3.70 6.18
CA SER A 634 -23.70 -2.54 6.65
C SER A 634 -23.98 -2.61 8.16
N LEU A 635 -24.24 -3.80 8.69
CA LEU A 635 -24.35 -4.05 10.13
C LEU A 635 -23.05 -3.73 10.86
N ALA A 636 -21.92 -4.25 10.36
CA ALA A 636 -20.61 -4.01 10.96
C ALA A 636 -20.24 -2.52 10.98
N VAL A 637 -20.61 -1.78 9.93
CA VAL A 637 -20.44 -0.32 9.86
C VAL A 637 -21.24 0.38 10.96
N ILE A 638 -22.52 0.08 11.13
CA ILE A 638 -23.31 0.72 12.20
C ILE A 638 -22.81 0.34 13.60
N PHE A 639 -22.41 -0.91 13.80
CA PHE A 639 -21.78 -1.33 15.06
C PHE A 639 -20.50 -0.55 15.36
N VAL A 640 -19.60 -0.35 14.38
CA VAL A 640 -18.37 0.43 14.63
C VAL A 640 -18.69 1.88 14.99
N TYR A 641 -19.71 2.50 14.37
CA TYR A 641 -20.18 3.84 14.78
C TYR A 641 -20.69 3.87 16.21
N ILE A 642 -21.57 2.93 16.58
CA ILE A 642 -22.14 2.82 17.93
C ILE A 642 -21.04 2.66 18.97
N ILE A 643 -20.10 1.74 18.75
CA ILE A 643 -19.03 1.44 19.70
C ILE A 643 -18.06 2.61 19.82
N LYS A 644 -17.66 3.24 18.70
CA LYS A 644 -16.77 4.41 18.74
C LYS A 644 -17.43 5.60 19.40
N ILE A 645 -18.70 5.90 19.13
CA ILE A 645 -19.43 6.98 19.80
C ILE A 645 -19.54 6.70 21.30
N ASN A 646 -19.85 5.48 21.70
CA ASN A 646 -19.87 5.11 23.11
C ASN A 646 -18.48 5.26 23.78
N GLU A 647 -17.41 4.81 23.11
CA GLU A 647 -16.03 4.96 23.57
C GLU A 647 -15.68 6.43 23.88
N GLU A 648 -16.13 7.38 23.05
CA GLU A 648 -15.92 8.81 23.28
C GLU A 648 -16.47 9.28 24.62
N PHE A 649 -17.71 8.90 24.95
CA PHE A 649 -18.34 9.27 26.21
C PHE A 649 -17.75 8.52 27.39
N HIS A 650 -17.39 7.24 27.20
CA HIS A 650 -16.71 6.45 28.22
C HIS A 650 -15.39 7.12 28.62
N LEU A 651 -14.53 7.42 27.65
CA LEU A 651 -13.23 8.06 27.88
C LEU A 651 -13.36 9.47 28.44
N LYS A 652 -14.32 10.27 27.95
CA LYS A 652 -14.61 11.60 28.50
C LYS A 652 -14.95 11.52 29.99
N ASN A 653 -15.81 10.58 30.40
CA ASN A 653 -16.16 10.41 31.81
C ASN A 653 -14.94 10.03 32.67
N LEU A 654 -14.12 9.08 32.21
CA LEU A 654 -12.91 8.69 32.93
C LEU A 654 -11.95 9.87 33.11
N LEU A 655 -11.78 10.71 32.08
CA LEU A 655 -10.96 11.92 32.15
C LEU A 655 -11.53 12.98 33.11
N GLU A 656 -12.84 13.01 33.29
CA GLU A 656 -13.53 13.86 34.27
C GLU A 656 -13.55 13.24 35.69
N GLY A 657 -12.91 12.08 35.89
CA GLY A 657 -12.87 11.38 37.18
C GLY A 657 -14.19 10.70 37.57
N LYS A 658 -15.08 10.47 36.61
CA LYS A 658 -16.36 9.76 36.78
C LYS A 658 -16.21 8.30 36.38
N GLU A 659 -17.17 7.47 36.78
CA GLU A 659 -17.28 6.12 36.23
C GLU A 659 -17.49 6.20 34.72
N GLY A 660 -16.67 5.45 33.99
CA GLY A 660 -16.82 5.29 32.56
C GLY A 660 -18.12 4.57 32.23
N PHE A 661 -18.57 4.74 30.98
CA PHE A 661 -19.65 3.92 30.44
C PHE A 661 -19.06 2.60 29.95
N TRP A 662 -19.59 2.00 28.90
CA TRP A 662 -19.26 0.62 28.58
C TRP A 662 -17.76 0.48 28.30
N THR A 663 -17.09 -0.36 29.09
CA THR A 663 -15.88 -1.14 28.79
C THR A 663 -15.34 -1.74 30.11
N GLN A 664 -15.72 -3.00 30.39
CA GLN A 664 -14.94 -3.91 31.25
C GLN A 664 -14.70 -5.22 30.51
#